data_AF-A0A534GU01-F1
#
_entry.id   AF-A0A534GU01-F1
#
_cell.length_a   1.000
_cell.length_b   1.000
_cell.length_c   1.000
_cell.angle_alpha   90.00
_cell.angle_beta   90.00
_cell.angle_gamma   90.00
#
_symmetry.space_group_name_H-M   'P 1'
#
loop_
_entity.id
_entity.type
_entity.pdbx_description
1 polymer ?
#
loop_
_entity_poly.entity_id
_entity_poly.type
_entity_poly.pdbx_seq_one_letter_code
_entity_poly.pdbx_strand_id
1 'polypeptide(L)'
;MSASQTIASSPVIGPVRRQERIEAIDILRGVAILGILIVNMGLFSLPEGLPAHQLWPNAVDGAVERLKFFFAQEKFKALFSFLFGLGLAVQMIRAEARGARFLPLYARRLCVLFLIGVGHFLLLWDGDILHDYAENGFILLLFRRLSLKTLLVWAGIFLAIPVFFYGLTTYYSITSRVSPPLRSWISYEAEPHDQETIDETRRIYSRGTYGEMITLRARELHGDLTPDIDDAYVLALFLLGLYAGRRRIFHDIPAHLPFIRRVQRWGLGIGIAGNVAFAVGGSFDPSPTSVTQNVGRLCLVVAAPAMTFFYASTIILLTQRETWQRRFAPLAAVGRMALSNYLLQSLICATIFYSYGLALFGKVRPSLGLLLTTIIFLIQIPLSVWWLRRFQFGPVEWLWRSLTYWQCQPTRVSPCYAAVPAIDTAGYRESGAAEGAVRRRMRPRLRVDNIVLRDKRPPNLATTTIRVGTSYAPLDLWYVDLDVRAGARGSFRHWLSDDELGRAERFHSDLDRSRYVVGRIALRRVLADRLGCSPAAVRFSYGRNGKPMLAGALGHLEFNLAHCGGDAVIALTECAAVGVDIELLRPVPDVESLARLVFSDAERRELELARDPVSAFLNGWTRKEAYVKALGLGLTAPLTEIIVSLSERAALLSTGLRGQSASNWRLLDVPHPRAVVAVALGPHLESAAPT
;
A
#
# COMPACT_ATOMS: atom_id res chain seq x y z
N MET A 1 -19.40 -17.88 40.96
CA MET A 1 -18.31 -18.09 40.00
C MET A 1 -18.74 -17.55 38.64
N SER A 2 -18.35 -16.33 38.31
CA SER A 2 -18.65 -15.68 37.03
C SER A 2 -17.33 -15.29 36.39
N ALA A 3 -16.99 -15.94 35.29
CA ALA A 3 -15.78 -15.68 34.53
C ALA A 3 -15.88 -14.32 33.83
N SER A 4 -15.08 -13.35 34.28
CA SER A 4 -14.90 -12.09 33.56
C SER A 4 -14.19 -12.37 32.24
N GLN A 5 -14.94 -12.30 31.14
CA GLN A 5 -14.42 -12.31 29.79
C GLN A 5 -13.56 -11.07 29.56
N THR A 6 -12.26 -11.28 29.33
CA THR A 6 -11.31 -10.24 28.92
C THR A 6 -11.68 -9.79 27.50
N ILE A 7 -12.34 -8.62 27.37
CA ILE A 7 -12.65 -8.02 26.07
C ILE A 7 -11.33 -7.52 25.46
N ALA A 8 -10.82 -8.26 24.47
CA ALA A 8 -9.69 -7.86 23.67
C ALA A 8 -9.96 -6.50 22.99
N SER A 9 -9.07 -5.53 23.20
CA SER A 9 -9.09 -4.23 22.52
C SER A 9 -9.14 -4.45 21.00
N SER A 10 -10.19 -3.97 20.35
CA SER A 10 -10.35 -4.11 18.91
C SER A 10 -9.25 -3.32 18.16
N PRO A 11 -8.52 -3.94 17.23
CA PRO A 11 -7.45 -3.31 16.48
C PRO A 11 -7.98 -2.20 15.56
N VAL A 12 -7.34 -1.03 15.60
CA VAL A 12 -7.68 0.13 14.75
C VAL A 12 -7.48 -0.23 13.27
N ILE A 13 -8.58 -0.38 12.55
CA ILE A 13 -8.59 -0.68 11.11
C ILE A 13 -8.37 0.63 10.35
N GLY A 14 -7.11 0.91 10.00
CA GLY A 14 -6.74 2.08 9.18
C GLY A 14 -6.24 1.71 7.78
N PRO A 15 -6.14 2.71 6.87
CA PRO A 15 -5.62 2.51 5.53
C PRO A 15 -4.19 1.96 5.51
N VAL A 16 -3.79 1.33 4.39
CA VAL A 16 -2.43 0.77 4.20
C VAL A 16 -1.40 1.89 4.36
N ARG A 17 -0.53 1.76 5.36
CA ARG A 17 0.55 2.72 5.63
C ARG A 17 1.58 2.64 4.49
N ARG A 18 2.25 3.76 4.20
CA ARG A 18 3.22 3.87 3.09
C ARG A 18 4.36 2.83 3.15
N GLN A 19 4.61 2.31 4.34
CA GLN A 19 5.70 1.39 4.72
C GLN A 19 5.32 -0.09 4.52
N GLU A 20 4.03 -0.40 4.41
CA GLU A 20 3.50 -1.76 4.18
C GLU A 20 3.22 -2.01 2.68
N ARG A 21 3.69 -1.16 1.78
CA ARG A 21 3.38 -1.25 0.34
C ARG A 21 4.47 -2.00 -0.40
N ILE A 22 4.04 -2.86 -1.31
CA ILE A 22 4.93 -3.61 -2.20
C ILE A 22 5.08 -2.79 -3.47
N GLU A 23 6.20 -2.07 -3.60
CA GLU A 23 6.45 -1.14 -4.71
C GLU A 23 6.33 -1.82 -6.08
N ALA A 24 6.79 -3.07 -6.22
CA ALA A 24 6.69 -3.84 -7.46
C ALA A 24 5.23 -4.00 -7.94
N ILE A 25 4.26 -4.14 -7.02
CA ILE A 25 2.83 -4.23 -7.38
C ILE A 25 2.35 -2.89 -7.94
N ASP A 26 2.76 -1.77 -7.32
CA ASP A 26 2.38 -0.44 -7.77
C ASP A 26 3.01 -0.12 -9.14
N ILE A 27 4.26 -0.53 -9.40
CA ILE A 27 4.90 -0.41 -10.72
C ILE A 27 4.13 -1.21 -11.77
N LEU A 28 3.79 -2.47 -11.48
CA LEU A 28 3.02 -3.31 -12.40
C LEU A 28 1.66 -2.70 -12.74
N ARG A 29 0.96 -2.13 -11.76
CA ARG A 29 -0.29 -1.38 -12.01
C ARG A 29 -0.05 -0.15 -12.89
N GLY A 30 1.03 0.60 -12.64
CA GLY A 30 1.39 1.77 -13.45
C GLY A 30 1.64 1.43 -14.91
N VAL A 31 2.36 0.32 -15.17
CA VAL A 31 2.57 -0.20 -16.54
C VAL A 31 1.26 -0.70 -17.14
N ALA A 32 0.42 -1.38 -16.35
CA ALA A 32 -0.86 -1.88 -16.82
C ALA A 32 -1.79 -0.75 -17.27
N ILE A 33 -1.81 0.40 -16.59
CA ILE A 33 -2.60 1.57 -17.00
C ILE A 33 -2.23 2.08 -18.40
N LEU A 34 -0.94 2.11 -18.76
CA LEU A 34 -0.54 2.46 -20.13
C LEU A 34 -1.10 1.47 -21.14
N GLY A 35 -0.96 0.18 -20.85
CA GLY A 35 -1.40 -0.88 -21.74
C GLY A 35 -2.91 -0.91 -21.95
N ILE A 36 -3.69 -0.63 -20.89
CA ILE A 36 -5.15 -0.45 -20.99
C ILE A 36 -5.48 0.73 -21.91
N LEU A 37 -4.81 1.88 -21.76
CA LEU A 37 -5.04 3.04 -22.64
C LEU A 37 -4.71 2.74 -24.10
N ILE A 38 -3.65 1.97 -24.37
CA ILE A 38 -3.29 1.56 -25.74
C ILE A 38 -4.43 0.77 -26.40
N VAL A 39 -5.04 -0.16 -25.67
CA VAL A 39 -6.14 -0.98 -26.19
C VAL A 39 -7.42 -0.15 -26.32
N ASN A 40 -7.78 0.57 -25.25
CA ASN A 40 -9.04 1.31 -25.17
C ASN A 40 -9.09 2.51 -26.12
N MET A 41 -7.94 3.05 -26.55
CA MET A 41 -7.91 4.15 -27.52
C MET A 41 -8.72 3.85 -28.80
N GLY A 42 -8.72 2.59 -29.25
CA GLY A 42 -9.56 2.16 -30.36
C GLY A 42 -11.05 2.30 -30.04
N LEU A 43 -11.47 1.74 -28.90
CA LEU A 43 -12.86 1.73 -28.41
C LEU A 43 -13.40 3.12 -28.09
N PHE A 44 -12.56 4.07 -27.69
CA PHE A 44 -12.96 5.47 -27.54
C PHE A 44 -13.21 6.18 -28.88
N SER A 45 -12.53 5.72 -29.94
CA SER A 45 -12.47 6.43 -31.23
C SER A 45 -13.40 5.86 -32.29
N LEU A 46 -13.91 4.64 -32.11
CA LEU A 46 -14.74 3.91 -33.08
C LEU A 46 -15.84 3.14 -32.35
N PRO A 47 -17.00 2.91 -33.01
CA PRO A 47 -17.99 1.95 -32.53
C PRO A 47 -17.37 0.56 -32.41
N GLU A 48 -17.83 -0.22 -31.44
CA GLU A 48 -17.55 -1.65 -31.41
C GLU A 48 -18.05 -2.31 -32.70
N GLY A 49 -17.33 -3.34 -33.15
CA GLY A 49 -17.63 -4.04 -34.42
C GLY A 49 -17.14 -3.33 -35.69
N LEU A 50 -16.68 -2.07 -35.64
CA LEU A 50 -16.10 -1.37 -36.80
C LEU A 50 -14.55 -1.41 -36.77
N PRO A 51 -13.89 -2.31 -37.51
CA PRO A 51 -12.45 -2.45 -37.44
C PRO A 51 -11.72 -1.32 -38.17
N ALA A 52 -10.70 -0.75 -37.53
CA ALA A 52 -9.99 0.44 -38.02
C ALA A 52 -9.37 0.29 -39.43
N HIS A 53 -9.00 -0.93 -39.85
CA HIS A 53 -8.43 -1.18 -41.18
C HIS A 53 -9.43 -0.92 -42.32
N GLN A 54 -10.74 -0.97 -42.06
CA GLN A 54 -11.75 -0.61 -43.06
C GLN A 54 -11.74 0.89 -43.36
N LEU A 55 -11.44 1.73 -42.36
CA LEU A 55 -11.37 3.18 -42.52
C LEU A 55 -9.97 3.66 -42.95
N TRP A 56 -8.92 2.98 -42.50
CA TRP A 56 -7.52 3.34 -42.78
C TRP A 56 -6.71 2.14 -43.24
N PRO A 57 -6.86 1.69 -44.51
CA PRO A 57 -6.24 0.46 -45.03
C PRO A 57 -4.73 0.60 -45.35
N ASN A 58 -4.04 1.61 -44.83
CA ASN A 58 -2.62 1.82 -45.14
C ASN A 58 -1.68 0.95 -44.28
N ALA A 59 -0.47 0.70 -44.79
CA ALA A 59 0.49 -0.19 -44.16
C ALA A 59 0.92 0.24 -42.75
N VAL A 60 1.00 1.56 -42.49
CA VAL A 60 1.42 2.11 -41.19
C VAL A 60 0.37 1.83 -40.13
N ASP A 61 -0.87 2.23 -40.38
CA ASP A 61 -1.97 2.00 -39.44
C ASP A 61 -2.25 0.49 -39.25
N GLY A 62 -2.15 -0.31 -40.32
CA GLY A 62 -2.22 -1.77 -40.22
C GLY A 62 -1.10 -2.38 -39.38
N ALA A 63 0.13 -1.83 -39.43
CA ALA A 63 1.23 -2.26 -38.58
C ALA A 63 1.00 -1.90 -37.11
N VAL A 64 0.49 -0.69 -36.84
CA VAL A 64 0.12 -0.26 -35.48
C VAL A 64 -0.93 -1.19 -34.87
N GLU A 65 -1.97 -1.52 -35.62
CA GLU A 65 -3.01 -2.46 -35.16
C GLU A 65 -2.46 -3.86 -34.87
N ARG A 66 -1.60 -4.40 -35.75
CA ARG A 66 -0.95 -5.70 -35.51
C ARG A 66 -0.02 -5.68 -34.29
N LEU A 67 0.75 -4.61 -34.10
CA LEU A 67 1.62 -4.45 -32.93
C LEU A 67 0.80 -4.30 -31.64
N LYS A 68 -0.27 -3.50 -31.66
CA LYS A 68 -1.23 -3.39 -30.56
C LYS A 68 -1.80 -4.76 -30.20
N PHE A 69 -2.24 -5.51 -31.19
CA PHE A 69 -2.78 -6.85 -30.99
C PHE A 69 -1.74 -7.78 -30.34
N PHE A 70 -0.54 -7.83 -30.93
CA PHE A 70 0.53 -8.72 -30.49
C PHE A 70 1.05 -8.39 -29.09
N PHE A 71 1.22 -7.11 -28.75
CA PHE A 71 1.86 -6.68 -27.50
C PHE A 71 0.90 -6.22 -26.40
N ALA A 72 -0.34 -5.81 -26.72
CA ALA A 72 -1.23 -5.17 -25.75
C ALA A 72 -2.59 -5.86 -25.57
N GLN A 73 -3.24 -6.32 -26.65
CA GLN A 73 -4.58 -6.92 -26.59
C GLN A 73 -4.65 -8.06 -25.56
N GLU A 74 -5.65 -8.03 -24.69
CA GLU A 74 -5.91 -8.89 -23.52
C GLU A 74 -4.85 -8.92 -22.41
N LYS A 75 -3.60 -8.56 -22.70
CA LYS A 75 -2.46 -8.77 -21.78
C LYS A 75 -2.51 -7.85 -20.57
N PHE A 76 -2.96 -6.62 -20.75
CA PHE A 76 -3.03 -5.65 -19.66
C PHE A 76 -4.33 -5.74 -18.85
N LYS A 77 -5.46 -6.12 -19.48
CA LYS A 77 -6.68 -6.58 -18.79
C LYS A 77 -6.34 -7.75 -17.88
N ALA A 78 -5.64 -8.76 -18.43
CA ALA A 78 -5.21 -9.93 -17.67
C ALA A 78 -4.27 -9.58 -16.50
N LEU A 79 -3.32 -8.65 -16.70
CA LEU A 79 -2.44 -8.19 -15.63
C LEU A 79 -3.23 -7.54 -14.51
N PHE A 80 -4.18 -6.67 -14.84
CA PHE A 80 -5.04 -6.04 -13.85
C PHE A 80 -5.90 -7.05 -13.09
N SER A 81 -6.46 -8.04 -13.80
CA SER A 81 -7.26 -9.09 -13.18
C SER A 81 -6.45 -9.89 -12.16
N PHE A 82 -5.23 -10.31 -12.54
CA PHE A 82 -4.31 -10.96 -11.62
C PHE A 82 -3.97 -10.07 -10.41
N LEU A 83 -3.69 -8.79 -10.63
CA LEU A 83 -3.34 -7.85 -9.56
C LEU A 83 -4.52 -7.52 -8.64
N PHE A 84 -5.76 -7.66 -9.11
CA PHE A 84 -6.97 -7.52 -8.31
C PHE A 84 -7.06 -8.66 -7.29
N GLY A 85 -6.97 -9.91 -7.75
CA GLY A 85 -6.96 -11.10 -6.88
C GLY A 85 -5.80 -11.11 -5.89
N LEU A 86 -4.60 -10.71 -6.34
CA LEU A 86 -3.44 -10.49 -5.48
C LEU A 86 -3.73 -9.43 -4.41
N GLY A 87 -4.37 -8.33 -4.82
CA GLY A 87 -4.78 -7.25 -3.92
C GLY A 87 -5.79 -7.69 -2.87
N LEU A 88 -6.72 -8.59 -3.21
CA LEU A 88 -7.66 -9.22 -2.27
C LEU A 88 -6.89 -10.02 -1.23
N ALA A 89 -6.01 -10.92 -1.65
CA ALA A 89 -5.22 -11.77 -0.76
C ALA A 89 -4.39 -10.96 0.24
N VAL A 90 -3.72 -9.91 -0.25
CA VAL A 90 -2.92 -9.00 0.59
C VAL A 90 -3.79 -8.31 1.65
N GLN A 91 -4.98 -7.83 1.26
CA GLN A 91 -5.91 -7.19 2.20
C GLN A 91 -6.49 -8.18 3.22
N MET A 92 -6.80 -9.41 2.79
CA MET A 92 -7.30 -10.47 3.63
C MET A 92 -6.30 -10.85 4.72
N ILE A 93 -5.06 -11.16 4.34
CA ILE A 93 -3.98 -11.52 5.28
C ILE A 93 -3.75 -10.41 6.30
N ARG A 94 -3.85 -9.14 5.88
CA ARG A 94 -3.68 -7.98 6.77
C ARG A 94 -4.86 -7.78 7.71
N ALA A 95 -6.08 -7.98 7.22
CA ALA A 95 -7.27 -7.92 8.06
C ALA A 95 -7.22 -9.01 9.12
N GLU A 96 -6.84 -10.23 8.75
CA GLU A 96 -6.66 -11.36 9.68
C GLU A 96 -5.56 -11.09 10.71
N ALA A 97 -4.38 -10.62 10.28
CA ALA A 97 -3.28 -10.25 11.18
C ALA A 97 -3.66 -9.14 12.17
N ARG A 98 -4.60 -8.27 11.77
CA ARG A 98 -5.18 -7.23 12.62
C ARG A 98 -6.54 -7.64 13.18
N GLY A 99 -6.86 -8.93 13.37
CA GLY A 99 -8.10 -9.38 14.04
C GLY A 99 -9.41 -8.78 13.50
N ALA A 100 -9.42 -8.28 12.26
CA ALA A 100 -10.51 -7.50 11.69
C ALA A 100 -11.45 -8.37 10.87
N ARG A 101 -12.75 -8.01 10.84
CA ARG A 101 -13.74 -8.68 10.00
C ARG A 101 -13.52 -8.32 8.53
N PHE A 102 -12.76 -9.15 7.81
CA PHE A 102 -12.42 -8.95 6.40
C PHE A 102 -13.64 -8.86 5.49
N LEU A 103 -14.58 -9.81 5.59
CA LEU A 103 -15.64 -10.00 4.60
C LEU A 103 -16.58 -8.78 4.47
N PRO A 104 -17.15 -8.20 5.55
CA PRO A 104 -18.01 -7.03 5.43
C PRO A 104 -17.28 -5.81 4.85
N LEU A 105 -16.00 -5.64 5.20
CA LEU A 105 -15.20 -4.51 4.74
C LEU A 105 -14.87 -4.63 3.25
N TYR A 106 -14.49 -5.82 2.80
CA TYR A 106 -14.20 -6.05 1.39
C TYR A 106 -15.47 -6.05 0.53
N ALA A 107 -16.58 -6.59 1.01
CA ALA A 107 -17.87 -6.51 0.32
C ALA A 107 -18.30 -5.05 0.08
N ARG A 108 -18.17 -4.17 1.08
CA ARG A 108 -18.42 -2.72 0.90
C ARG A 108 -17.51 -2.10 -0.15
N ARG A 109 -16.23 -2.45 -0.14
CA ARG A 109 -15.26 -1.97 -1.13
C ARG A 109 -15.69 -2.35 -2.55
N LEU A 110 -16.20 -3.56 -2.75
CA LEU A 110 -16.75 -4.03 -4.01
C LEU A 110 -18.04 -3.30 -4.38
N CYS A 111 -18.99 -3.11 -3.45
CA CYS A 111 -20.19 -2.31 -3.70
C CYS A 111 -19.85 -0.89 -4.17
N VAL A 112 -18.91 -0.21 -3.52
CA VAL A 112 -18.52 1.14 -3.93
C VAL A 112 -17.82 1.12 -5.29
N LEU A 113 -17.00 0.10 -5.57
CA LEU A 113 -16.36 -0.04 -6.88
C LEU A 113 -17.39 -0.27 -7.99
N PHE A 114 -18.39 -1.12 -7.73
CA PHE A 114 -19.52 -1.36 -8.63
C PHE A 114 -20.28 -0.08 -8.94
N LEU A 115 -20.64 0.72 -7.91
CA LEU A 115 -21.34 1.99 -8.10
C LEU A 115 -20.49 3.01 -8.89
N ILE A 116 -19.17 3.05 -8.67
CA ILE A 116 -18.27 3.89 -9.46
C ILE A 116 -18.24 3.40 -10.92
N GLY A 117 -18.19 2.08 -11.14
CA GLY A 117 -18.19 1.47 -12.48
C GLY A 117 -19.48 1.75 -13.25
N VAL A 118 -20.64 1.47 -12.67
CA VAL A 118 -21.95 1.80 -13.28
C VAL A 118 -22.07 3.30 -13.57
N GLY A 119 -21.62 4.15 -12.64
CA GLY A 119 -21.59 5.60 -12.87
C GLY A 119 -20.66 6.00 -14.01
N HIS A 120 -19.48 5.39 -14.11
CA HIS A 120 -18.53 5.61 -15.20
C HIS A 120 -19.08 5.11 -16.54
N PHE A 121 -19.69 3.93 -16.57
CA PHE A 121 -20.37 3.36 -17.73
C PHE A 121 -21.42 4.32 -18.27
N LEU A 122 -22.40 4.69 -17.44
CA LEU A 122 -23.50 5.56 -17.86
C LEU A 122 -23.03 6.96 -18.25
N LEU A 123 -22.18 7.59 -17.43
CA LEU A 123 -21.88 9.03 -17.56
C LEU A 123 -20.68 9.33 -18.45
N LEU A 124 -19.72 8.42 -18.60
CA LEU A 124 -18.45 8.71 -19.26
C LEU A 124 -18.20 7.81 -20.46
N TRP A 125 -18.17 6.49 -20.29
CA TRP A 125 -17.75 5.57 -21.35
C TRP A 125 -18.23 4.13 -21.08
N ASP A 126 -18.77 3.49 -22.11
CA ASP A 126 -19.32 2.12 -22.13
C ASP A 126 -18.27 1.00 -21.95
N GLY A 127 -16.99 1.20 -22.29
CA GLY A 127 -15.96 0.16 -22.05
C GLY A 127 -15.45 0.05 -20.59
N ASP A 128 -16.33 0.21 -19.60
CA ASP A 128 -15.96 0.17 -18.18
C ASP A 128 -15.58 -1.24 -17.71
N ILE A 129 -14.45 -1.37 -17.01
CA ILE A 129 -14.02 -2.64 -16.41
C ILE A 129 -14.28 -2.72 -14.90
N LEU A 130 -14.71 -1.61 -14.28
CA LEU A 130 -14.76 -1.49 -12.83
C LEU A 130 -15.96 -2.23 -12.24
N HIS A 131 -17.13 -2.18 -12.89
CA HIS A 131 -18.30 -2.92 -12.45
C HIS A 131 -18.11 -4.43 -12.63
N ASP A 132 -17.63 -4.89 -13.80
CA ASP A 132 -17.21 -6.28 -14.07
C ASP A 132 -16.29 -6.79 -12.94
N TYR A 133 -15.22 -6.05 -12.63
CA TYR A 133 -14.29 -6.45 -11.57
C TYR A 133 -14.92 -6.49 -10.19
N ALA A 134 -15.94 -5.67 -9.93
CA ALA A 134 -16.67 -5.71 -8.68
C ALA A 134 -17.54 -6.97 -8.58
N GLU A 135 -18.24 -7.34 -9.64
CA GLU A 135 -19.06 -8.55 -9.75
C GLU A 135 -18.24 -9.82 -9.61
N ASN A 136 -17.20 -9.97 -10.44
CA ASN A 136 -16.21 -11.04 -10.30
C ASN A 136 -15.52 -11.02 -8.94
N GLY A 137 -15.36 -9.84 -8.34
CA GLY A 137 -14.86 -9.68 -6.98
C GLY A 137 -15.78 -10.30 -5.92
N PHE A 138 -17.10 -10.21 -6.08
CA PHE A 138 -18.06 -10.86 -5.18
C PHE A 138 -18.00 -12.38 -5.33
N ILE A 139 -17.92 -12.88 -6.56
CA ILE A 139 -17.75 -14.32 -6.84
C ILE A 139 -16.44 -14.83 -6.23
N LEU A 140 -15.34 -14.09 -6.41
CA LEU A 140 -14.02 -14.41 -5.86
C LEU A 140 -14.03 -14.58 -4.33
N LEU A 141 -14.90 -13.87 -3.60
CA LEU A 141 -15.02 -14.03 -2.16
C LEU A 141 -15.41 -15.45 -1.75
N LEU A 142 -16.15 -16.20 -2.57
CA LEU A 142 -16.52 -17.59 -2.32
C LEU A 142 -15.30 -18.51 -2.29
N PHE A 143 -14.26 -18.19 -3.06
CA PHE A 143 -13.05 -19.00 -3.21
C PHE A 143 -11.97 -18.69 -2.16
N ARG A 144 -12.12 -17.60 -1.39
CA ARG A 144 -11.07 -17.06 -0.51
C ARG A 144 -10.46 -18.06 0.49
N ARG A 145 -11.27 -19.02 0.97
CA ARG A 145 -10.90 -20.02 1.99
C ARG A 145 -10.43 -21.35 1.43
N LEU A 146 -10.52 -21.57 0.11
CA LEU A 146 -10.16 -22.84 -0.51
C LEU A 146 -8.67 -23.15 -0.36
N SER A 147 -8.29 -24.43 -0.46
CA SER A 147 -6.87 -24.79 -0.44
C SER A 147 -6.13 -24.24 -1.66
N LEU A 148 -4.81 -24.04 -1.57
CA LEU A 148 -4.02 -23.54 -2.70
C LEU A 148 -4.11 -24.44 -3.95
N LYS A 149 -4.23 -25.76 -3.76
CA LYS A 149 -4.41 -26.71 -4.86
C LYS A 149 -5.80 -26.54 -5.50
N THR A 150 -6.83 -26.43 -4.67
CA THR A 150 -8.21 -26.23 -5.12
C THR A 150 -8.37 -24.91 -5.88
N LEU A 151 -7.67 -23.84 -5.48
CA LEU A 151 -7.65 -22.58 -6.22
C LEU A 151 -7.09 -22.75 -7.64
N LEU A 152 -6.02 -23.53 -7.82
CA LEU A 152 -5.45 -23.79 -9.13
C LEU A 152 -6.38 -24.65 -10.01
N VAL A 153 -7.08 -25.61 -9.42
CA VAL A 153 -8.10 -26.41 -10.14
C VAL A 153 -9.20 -25.51 -10.65
N TRP A 154 -9.77 -24.64 -9.81
CA TRP A 154 -10.80 -23.70 -10.23
C TRP A 154 -10.31 -22.68 -11.24
N ALA A 155 -9.10 -22.15 -11.08
CA ALA A 155 -8.49 -21.28 -12.08
C ALA A 155 -8.38 -21.99 -13.44
N GLY A 156 -8.01 -23.27 -13.44
CA GLY A 156 -7.98 -24.09 -14.65
C GLY A 156 -9.36 -24.33 -15.27
N ILE A 157 -10.39 -24.60 -14.45
CA ILE A 157 -11.77 -24.78 -14.90
C ILE A 157 -12.28 -23.50 -15.57
N PHE A 158 -12.12 -22.34 -14.90
CA PHE A 158 -12.57 -21.06 -15.46
C PHE A 158 -11.81 -20.67 -16.73
N LEU A 159 -10.50 -20.97 -16.81
CA LEU A 159 -9.73 -20.76 -18.04
C LEU A 159 -10.14 -21.72 -19.17
N ALA A 160 -10.66 -22.91 -18.84
CA ALA A 160 -11.14 -23.88 -19.82
C ALA A 160 -12.51 -23.51 -20.43
N ILE A 161 -13.29 -22.65 -19.77
CA ILE A 161 -14.61 -22.22 -20.26
C ILE A 161 -14.51 -21.50 -21.62
N PRO A 162 -13.72 -20.41 -21.77
CA PRO A 162 -13.53 -19.79 -23.08
C PRO A 162 -12.94 -20.74 -24.13
N VAL A 163 -12.02 -21.63 -23.72
CA VAL A 163 -11.43 -22.64 -24.62
C VAL A 163 -12.51 -23.60 -25.14
N PHE A 164 -13.41 -24.04 -24.26
CA PHE A 164 -14.52 -24.91 -24.65
C PHE A 164 -15.45 -24.20 -25.62
N PHE A 165 -15.86 -22.98 -25.33
CA PHE A 165 -16.78 -22.21 -26.18
C PHE A 165 -16.17 -21.87 -27.54
N TYR A 166 -14.95 -21.34 -27.60
CA TYR A 166 -14.28 -21.11 -28.88
C TYR A 166 -13.98 -22.40 -29.65
N GLY A 167 -13.74 -23.51 -28.94
CA GLY A 167 -13.62 -24.84 -29.56
C GLY A 167 -14.93 -25.29 -30.19
N LEU A 168 -16.05 -25.00 -29.53
CA LEU A 168 -17.39 -25.32 -29.98
C LEU A 168 -17.83 -24.46 -31.16
N THR A 169 -17.54 -23.15 -31.16
CA THR A 169 -17.76 -22.27 -32.32
C THR A 169 -16.89 -22.68 -33.50
N THR A 170 -15.62 -23.07 -33.26
CA THR A 170 -14.74 -23.64 -34.29
C THR A 170 -15.34 -24.93 -34.87
N TYR A 171 -15.79 -25.84 -34.02
CA TYR A 171 -16.42 -27.11 -34.45
C TYR A 171 -17.68 -26.86 -35.29
N TYR A 172 -18.55 -25.95 -34.85
CA TYR A 172 -19.73 -25.56 -35.61
C TYR A 172 -19.35 -24.94 -36.95
N SER A 173 -18.34 -24.06 -36.98
CA SER A 173 -17.85 -23.41 -38.21
C SER A 173 -17.36 -24.44 -39.25
N ILE A 174 -16.75 -25.54 -38.79
CA ILE A 174 -16.27 -26.62 -39.67
C ILE A 174 -17.40 -27.56 -40.11
N THR A 175 -18.30 -27.92 -39.20
CA THR A 175 -19.22 -29.04 -39.41
C THR A 175 -20.65 -28.63 -39.74
N SER A 176 -21.03 -27.39 -39.44
CA SER A 176 -22.42 -26.90 -39.39
C SER A 176 -23.35 -27.75 -38.50
N ARG A 177 -22.79 -28.52 -37.55
CA ARG A 177 -23.51 -29.47 -36.71
C ARG A 177 -23.43 -29.06 -35.24
N VAL A 178 -24.49 -28.48 -34.72
CA VAL A 178 -24.73 -28.29 -33.28
C VAL A 178 -26.23 -28.41 -33.01
N SER A 179 -26.62 -28.63 -31.75
CA SER A 179 -28.04 -28.64 -31.38
C SER A 179 -28.69 -27.27 -31.66
N PRO A 180 -30.00 -27.19 -31.96
CA PRO A 180 -30.67 -25.92 -32.23
C PRO A 180 -30.48 -24.85 -31.14
N PRO A 181 -30.57 -25.16 -29.83
CA PRO A 181 -30.32 -24.17 -28.77
C PRO A 181 -28.89 -23.62 -28.77
N LEU A 182 -27.92 -24.48 -29.10
CA LEU A 182 -26.52 -24.08 -29.17
C LEU A 182 -26.25 -23.28 -30.45
N ARG A 183 -26.92 -23.61 -31.55
CA ARG A 183 -26.86 -22.83 -32.79
C ARG A 183 -27.37 -21.41 -32.56
N SER A 184 -28.50 -21.24 -31.86
CA SER A 184 -29.06 -19.93 -31.54
C SER A 184 -28.16 -19.11 -30.61
N TRP A 185 -27.49 -19.75 -29.65
CA TRP A 185 -26.51 -19.07 -28.80
C TRP A 185 -25.27 -18.65 -29.59
N ILE A 186 -24.70 -19.55 -30.41
CA ILE A 186 -23.56 -19.22 -31.27
C ILE A 186 -23.94 -18.08 -32.21
N SER A 187 -25.13 -18.11 -32.83
CA SER A 187 -25.57 -17.04 -33.73
C SER A 187 -25.85 -15.73 -33.01
N TYR A 188 -26.37 -15.77 -31.78
CA TYR A 188 -26.60 -14.57 -30.96
C TYR A 188 -25.28 -13.90 -30.56
N GLU A 189 -24.30 -14.68 -30.13
CA GLU A 189 -22.97 -14.16 -29.77
C GLU A 189 -22.11 -13.80 -30.99
N ALA A 190 -22.46 -14.38 -32.15
CA ALA A 190 -21.88 -14.10 -33.45
C ALA A 190 -22.55 -12.95 -34.19
N GLU A 191 -23.74 -12.49 -33.78
CA GLU A 191 -24.39 -11.38 -34.45
C GLU A 191 -23.51 -10.15 -34.25
N PRO A 192 -22.89 -9.61 -35.32
CA PRO A 192 -22.28 -8.29 -35.23
C PRO A 192 -23.39 -7.35 -34.76
N HIS A 193 -23.04 -6.29 -34.02
CA HIS A 193 -23.93 -5.13 -33.99
C HIS A 193 -24.39 -4.89 -35.43
N ASP A 194 -25.71 -4.95 -35.65
CA ASP A 194 -26.22 -4.77 -37.00
C ASP A 194 -25.67 -3.43 -37.53
N GLN A 195 -25.52 -3.34 -38.85
CA GLN A 195 -24.92 -2.15 -39.44
C GLN A 195 -25.67 -0.87 -38.99
N GLU A 196 -26.97 -1.01 -38.68
CA GLU A 196 -27.82 0.02 -38.10
C GLU A 196 -27.33 0.48 -36.71
N THR A 197 -26.99 -0.43 -35.80
CA THR A 197 -26.44 -0.12 -34.46
C THR A 197 -25.08 0.55 -34.58
N ILE A 198 -24.19 0.05 -35.46
CA ILE A 198 -22.88 0.69 -35.71
C ILE A 198 -23.08 2.13 -36.21
N ASP A 199 -24.01 2.34 -37.14
CA ASP A 199 -24.29 3.65 -37.71
C ASP A 199 -24.99 4.58 -36.70
N GLU A 200 -25.91 4.06 -35.88
CA GLU A 200 -26.55 4.80 -34.77
C GLU A 200 -25.51 5.26 -33.75
N THR A 201 -24.67 4.34 -33.26
CA THR A 201 -23.59 4.63 -32.31
C THR A 201 -22.62 5.66 -32.89
N ARG A 202 -22.25 5.52 -34.17
CA ARG A 202 -21.41 6.51 -34.86
C ARG A 202 -22.08 7.87 -34.96
N ARG A 203 -23.39 7.94 -35.26
CA ARG A 203 -24.15 9.19 -35.31
C ARG A 203 -24.19 9.86 -33.93
N ILE A 204 -24.57 9.12 -32.89
CA ILE A 204 -24.72 9.62 -31.53
C ILE A 204 -23.38 10.16 -31.01
N TYR A 205 -22.30 9.40 -31.11
CA TYR A 205 -21.01 9.84 -30.57
C TYR A 205 -20.34 10.94 -31.39
N SER A 206 -20.58 11.01 -32.70
CA SER A 206 -19.96 12.04 -33.55
C SER A 206 -20.72 13.36 -33.58
N ARG A 207 -22.06 13.35 -33.43
CA ARG A 207 -22.93 14.54 -33.60
C ARG A 207 -24.12 14.63 -32.63
N GLY A 208 -24.41 13.58 -31.87
CA GLY A 208 -25.54 13.56 -30.94
C GLY A 208 -25.32 14.39 -29.69
N THR A 209 -26.34 14.45 -28.83
CA THR A 209 -26.31 15.11 -27.53
C THR A 209 -25.78 14.19 -26.43
N TYR A 210 -25.33 14.78 -25.31
CA TYR A 210 -24.92 13.99 -24.15
C TYR A 210 -26.07 13.14 -23.57
N GLY A 211 -27.32 13.62 -23.65
CA GLY A 211 -28.49 12.86 -23.25
C GLY A 211 -28.76 11.63 -24.12
N GLU A 212 -28.55 11.73 -25.44
CA GLU A 212 -28.61 10.58 -26.35
C GLU A 212 -27.54 9.54 -26.00
N MET A 213 -26.31 9.96 -25.68
CA MET A 213 -25.25 9.04 -25.25
C MET A 213 -25.62 8.30 -23.95
N ILE A 214 -26.11 9.00 -22.93
CA ILE A 214 -26.56 8.36 -21.69
C ILE A 214 -27.70 7.37 -21.98
N THR A 215 -28.64 7.74 -22.86
CA THR A 215 -29.78 6.89 -23.20
C THR A 215 -29.34 5.62 -23.92
N LEU A 216 -28.39 5.73 -24.86
CA LEU A 216 -27.78 4.58 -25.54
C LEU A 216 -27.15 3.63 -24.51
N ARG A 217 -26.25 4.13 -23.68
CA ARG A 217 -25.59 3.32 -22.65
C ARG A 217 -26.56 2.75 -21.64
N ALA A 218 -27.59 3.49 -21.22
CA ALA A 218 -28.60 2.96 -20.31
C ALA A 218 -29.37 1.76 -20.89
N ARG A 219 -29.54 1.70 -22.22
CA ARG A 219 -30.13 0.52 -22.90
C ARG A 219 -29.15 -0.66 -22.92
N GLU A 220 -27.87 -0.39 -23.15
CA GLU A 220 -26.81 -1.40 -23.23
C GLU A 220 -26.41 -1.97 -21.86
N LEU A 221 -26.61 -1.20 -20.78
CA LEU A 221 -26.21 -1.58 -19.42
C LEU A 221 -26.73 -2.95 -18.99
N HIS A 222 -27.95 -3.34 -19.38
CA HIS A 222 -28.46 -4.66 -19.01
C HIS A 222 -27.67 -5.81 -19.65
N GLY A 223 -27.29 -5.65 -20.92
CA GLY A 223 -26.46 -6.62 -21.62
C GLY A 223 -25.06 -6.69 -21.01
N ASP A 224 -24.48 -5.53 -20.71
CA ASP A 224 -23.14 -5.40 -20.12
C ASP A 224 -23.05 -5.99 -18.70
N LEU A 225 -24.11 -5.87 -17.89
CA LEU A 225 -24.20 -6.47 -16.55
C LEU A 225 -24.51 -7.98 -16.57
N THR A 226 -24.75 -8.58 -17.73
CA THR A 226 -25.05 -10.01 -17.83
C THR A 226 -23.75 -10.79 -17.95
N PRO A 227 -23.49 -11.80 -17.08
CA PRO A 227 -22.22 -12.49 -17.10
C PRO A 227 -21.92 -13.18 -18.43
N ASP A 228 -20.69 -13.05 -18.91
CA ASP A 228 -20.23 -13.54 -20.21
C ASP A 228 -19.04 -14.52 -20.08
N ILE A 229 -18.45 -14.89 -21.22
CA ILE A 229 -17.28 -15.79 -21.27
C ILE A 229 -16.02 -15.10 -20.73
N ASP A 230 -15.90 -13.80 -20.94
CA ASP A 230 -14.76 -12.99 -20.52
C ASP A 230 -14.70 -12.90 -18.99
N ASP A 231 -15.83 -12.91 -18.29
CA ASP A 231 -15.90 -13.01 -16.83
C ASP A 231 -15.21 -14.27 -16.30
N ALA A 232 -15.44 -15.41 -16.94
CA ALA A 232 -14.76 -16.65 -16.57
C ALA A 232 -13.23 -16.50 -16.70
N TYR A 233 -12.77 -15.86 -17.77
CA TYR A 233 -11.36 -15.56 -17.95
C TYR A 233 -10.81 -14.60 -16.88
N VAL A 234 -11.53 -13.52 -16.56
CA VAL A 234 -11.18 -12.57 -15.48
C VAL A 234 -11.11 -13.28 -14.13
N LEU A 235 -12.10 -14.12 -13.81
CA LEU A 235 -12.16 -14.87 -12.57
C LEU A 235 -11.01 -15.88 -12.44
N ALA A 236 -10.62 -16.55 -13.54
CA ALA A 236 -9.44 -17.42 -13.56
C ALA A 236 -8.17 -16.66 -13.13
N LEU A 237 -7.96 -15.46 -13.65
CA LEU A 237 -6.81 -14.63 -13.33
C LEU A 237 -6.89 -14.05 -11.92
N PHE A 238 -8.09 -13.67 -11.45
CA PHE A 238 -8.35 -13.30 -10.06
C PHE A 238 -7.93 -14.43 -9.10
N LEU A 239 -8.28 -15.68 -9.41
CA LEU A 239 -7.90 -16.85 -8.60
C LEU A 239 -6.39 -17.10 -8.62
N LEU A 240 -5.72 -16.94 -9.77
CA LEU A 240 -4.26 -17.00 -9.85
C LEU A 240 -3.59 -15.88 -9.03
N GLY A 241 -4.18 -14.69 -9.03
CA GLY A 241 -3.78 -13.56 -8.19
C GLY A 241 -3.91 -13.88 -6.70
N LEU A 242 -5.07 -14.42 -6.31
CA LEU A 242 -5.34 -14.87 -4.95
C LEU A 242 -4.35 -15.95 -4.49
N TYR A 243 -4.06 -16.92 -5.35
CA TYR A 243 -3.03 -17.94 -5.13
C TYR A 243 -1.65 -17.32 -4.90
N ALA A 244 -1.21 -16.41 -5.78
CA ALA A 244 0.09 -15.76 -5.68
C ALA A 244 0.22 -14.91 -4.39
N GLY A 245 -0.85 -14.23 -4.00
CA GLY A 245 -0.90 -13.44 -2.78
C GLY A 245 -0.86 -14.27 -1.51
N ARG A 246 -1.60 -15.40 -1.47
CA ARG A 246 -1.55 -16.34 -0.34
C ARG A 246 -0.23 -17.09 -0.22
N ARG A 247 0.46 -17.31 -1.35
CA ARG A 247 1.85 -17.80 -1.40
C ARG A 247 2.87 -16.72 -1.02
N ARG A 248 2.45 -15.47 -0.82
CA ARG A 248 3.31 -14.32 -0.48
C ARG A 248 4.44 -14.06 -1.49
N ILE A 249 4.25 -14.42 -2.76
CA ILE A 249 5.29 -14.34 -3.81
C ILE A 249 5.89 -12.93 -3.93
N PHE A 250 5.04 -11.91 -3.81
CA PHE A 250 5.43 -10.51 -3.93
C PHE A 250 5.97 -9.88 -2.63
N HIS A 251 5.85 -10.57 -1.48
CA HIS A 251 6.42 -10.09 -0.21
C HIS A 251 7.88 -10.54 -0.06
N ASP A 252 8.21 -11.72 -0.58
CA ASP A 252 9.57 -12.29 -0.56
C ASP A 252 10.00 -12.68 -1.99
N ILE A 253 10.21 -11.66 -2.82
CA ILE A 253 10.64 -11.86 -4.21
C ILE A 253 11.96 -12.65 -4.31
N PRO A 254 13.00 -12.38 -3.46
CA PRO A 254 14.24 -13.14 -3.49
C PRO A 254 14.06 -14.66 -3.34
N ALA A 255 13.24 -15.11 -2.37
CA ALA A 255 12.99 -16.53 -2.18
C ALA A 255 12.28 -17.20 -3.36
N HIS A 256 11.55 -16.42 -4.17
CA HIS A 256 10.78 -16.92 -5.31
C HIS A 256 11.45 -16.71 -6.68
N LEU A 257 12.68 -16.19 -6.74
CA LEU A 257 13.38 -15.92 -8.01
C LEU A 257 13.44 -17.13 -8.98
N PRO A 258 13.76 -18.37 -8.55
CA PRO A 258 13.79 -19.51 -9.47
C PRO A 258 12.43 -19.79 -10.12
N PHE A 259 11.35 -19.63 -9.35
CA PHE A 259 9.98 -19.78 -9.83
C PHE A 259 9.63 -18.66 -10.81
N ILE A 260 9.93 -17.40 -10.46
CA ILE A 260 9.66 -16.22 -11.31
C ILE A 260 10.38 -16.35 -12.66
N ARG A 261 11.65 -16.79 -12.69
CA ARG A 261 12.41 -17.02 -13.93
C ARG A 261 11.83 -18.17 -14.78
N ARG A 262 11.22 -19.17 -14.14
CA ARG A 262 10.54 -20.26 -14.86
C ARG A 262 9.26 -19.75 -15.52
N VAL A 263 8.46 -18.99 -14.76
CA VAL A 263 7.26 -18.31 -15.27
C VAL A 263 7.62 -17.38 -16.43
N GLN A 264 8.71 -16.60 -16.33
CA GLN A 264 9.18 -15.74 -17.42
C GLN A 264 9.47 -16.51 -18.70
N ARG A 265 10.24 -17.61 -18.61
CA ARG A 265 10.65 -18.40 -19.78
C ARG A 265 9.48 -19.11 -20.46
N TRP A 266 8.62 -19.75 -19.69
CA TRP A 266 7.41 -20.38 -20.23
C TRP A 266 6.42 -19.35 -20.76
N GLY A 267 6.24 -18.24 -20.05
CA GLY A 267 5.40 -17.13 -20.48
C GLY A 267 5.85 -16.56 -21.82
N LEU A 268 7.17 -16.41 -22.03
CA LEU A 268 7.74 -15.95 -23.29
C LEU A 268 7.51 -16.97 -24.41
N GLY A 269 7.84 -18.25 -24.17
CA GLY A 269 7.72 -19.30 -25.18
C GLY A 269 6.27 -19.53 -25.62
N ILE A 270 5.38 -19.79 -24.67
CA ILE A 270 3.94 -20.02 -24.92
C ILE A 270 3.30 -18.75 -25.49
N GLY A 271 3.64 -17.60 -24.91
CA GLY A 271 3.06 -16.32 -25.28
C GLY A 271 3.43 -15.90 -26.70
N ILE A 272 4.71 -15.99 -27.10
CA ILE A 272 5.12 -15.68 -28.48
C ILE A 272 4.51 -16.69 -29.44
N ALA A 273 4.60 -18.00 -29.16
CA ALA A 273 4.08 -19.03 -30.05
C ALA A 273 2.59 -18.84 -30.34
N GLY A 274 1.78 -18.59 -29.30
CA GLY A 274 0.34 -18.40 -29.46
C GLY A 274 -0.03 -17.05 -30.11
N ASN A 275 0.71 -15.96 -29.87
CA ASN A 275 0.47 -14.70 -30.58
C ASN A 275 0.89 -14.77 -32.05
N VAL A 276 1.96 -15.50 -32.39
CA VAL A 276 2.34 -15.74 -33.79
C VAL A 276 1.29 -16.62 -34.48
N ALA A 277 0.81 -17.68 -33.83
CA ALA A 277 -0.27 -18.51 -34.36
C ALA A 277 -1.53 -17.68 -34.62
N PHE A 278 -1.91 -16.78 -33.70
CA PHE A 278 -2.98 -15.83 -33.94
C PHE A 278 -2.66 -14.89 -35.11
N ALA A 279 -1.48 -14.27 -35.15
CA ALA A 279 -1.16 -13.29 -36.19
C ALA A 279 -1.18 -13.91 -37.60
N VAL A 280 -0.73 -15.16 -37.74
CA VAL A 280 -0.75 -15.91 -39.01
C VAL A 280 -2.17 -16.39 -39.34
N GLY A 281 -2.95 -16.84 -38.36
CA GLY A 281 -4.30 -17.37 -38.58
C GLY A 281 -5.42 -16.31 -38.66
N GLY A 282 -5.33 -15.25 -37.87
CA GLY A 282 -6.39 -14.25 -37.69
C GLY A 282 -6.41 -13.15 -38.77
N SER A 283 -5.61 -13.27 -39.83
CA SER A 283 -5.40 -12.16 -40.76
C SER A 283 -6.49 -11.96 -41.83
N PHE A 284 -7.57 -12.78 -41.94
CA PHE A 284 -8.37 -12.75 -43.18
C PHE A 284 -9.90 -12.92 -43.14
N ASP A 285 -10.57 -13.02 -42.00
CA ASP A 285 -12.04 -12.96 -42.00
C ASP A 285 -12.59 -12.60 -40.60
N PRO A 286 -13.28 -11.45 -40.43
CA PRO A 286 -13.91 -11.07 -39.17
C PRO A 286 -15.19 -11.87 -38.88
N SER A 287 -15.61 -12.77 -39.77
CA SER A 287 -16.78 -13.60 -39.57
C SER A 287 -16.64 -14.47 -38.31
N PRO A 288 -17.62 -14.47 -37.41
CA PRO A 288 -17.67 -15.38 -36.26
C PRO A 288 -17.67 -16.87 -36.64
N THR A 289 -17.99 -17.20 -37.90
CA THR A 289 -17.89 -18.55 -38.46
C THR A 289 -16.54 -18.84 -39.12
N SER A 290 -15.58 -17.92 -39.05
CA SER A 290 -14.22 -18.11 -39.53
C SER A 290 -13.48 -19.11 -38.65
N VAL A 291 -13.19 -20.28 -39.20
CA VAL A 291 -12.38 -21.32 -38.55
C VAL A 291 -11.04 -20.75 -38.11
N THR A 292 -10.39 -19.97 -38.98
CA THR A 292 -9.06 -19.42 -38.70
C THR A 292 -9.08 -18.35 -37.62
N GLN A 293 -10.14 -17.53 -37.57
CA GLN A 293 -10.33 -16.55 -36.50
C GLN A 293 -10.60 -17.23 -35.14
N ASN A 294 -11.46 -18.26 -35.11
CA ASN A 294 -11.77 -18.99 -33.89
C ASN A 294 -10.55 -19.78 -33.35
N VAL A 295 -9.76 -20.40 -34.24
CA VAL A 295 -8.46 -21.00 -33.88
C VAL A 295 -7.49 -19.96 -33.34
N GLY A 296 -7.46 -18.76 -33.94
CA GLY A 296 -6.74 -17.63 -33.38
C GLY A 296 -7.17 -17.33 -31.94
N ARG A 297 -8.46 -17.08 -31.72
CA ARG A 297 -9.02 -16.78 -30.38
C ARG A 297 -8.65 -17.86 -29.36
N LEU A 298 -8.73 -19.14 -29.73
CA LEU A 298 -8.27 -20.26 -28.90
C LEU A 298 -6.79 -20.14 -28.49
N CYS A 299 -5.91 -19.85 -29.45
CA CYS A 299 -4.50 -19.60 -29.15
C CYS A 299 -4.32 -18.40 -28.21
N LEU A 300 -5.11 -17.34 -28.39
CA LEU A 300 -5.03 -16.12 -27.60
C LEU A 300 -5.42 -16.33 -26.13
N VAL A 301 -6.44 -17.15 -25.85
CA VAL A 301 -6.88 -17.46 -24.47
C VAL A 301 -5.74 -18.01 -23.61
N VAL A 302 -4.83 -18.78 -24.20
CA VAL A 302 -3.65 -19.31 -23.50
C VAL A 302 -2.45 -18.36 -23.61
N ALA A 303 -2.26 -17.72 -24.77
CA ALA A 303 -1.12 -16.85 -25.02
C ALA A 303 -1.18 -15.54 -24.23
N ALA A 304 -2.36 -14.97 -24.01
CA ALA A 304 -2.53 -13.70 -23.32
C ALA A 304 -2.13 -13.79 -21.83
N PRO A 305 -2.59 -14.76 -21.02
CA PRO A 305 -2.08 -14.97 -19.67
C PRO A 305 -0.59 -15.27 -19.64
N ALA A 306 -0.08 -16.09 -20.58
CA ALA A 306 1.33 -16.42 -20.67
C ALA A 306 2.20 -15.17 -20.90
N MET A 307 1.84 -14.33 -21.88
CA MET A 307 2.50 -13.05 -22.14
C MET A 307 2.38 -12.07 -20.97
N THR A 308 1.21 -12.03 -20.32
CA THR A 308 0.97 -11.23 -19.12
C THR A 308 1.96 -11.58 -18.01
N PHE A 309 2.12 -12.89 -17.73
CA PHE A 309 3.07 -13.34 -16.73
C PHE A 309 4.53 -13.17 -17.16
N PHE A 310 4.83 -13.20 -18.46
CA PHE A 310 6.13 -12.79 -18.99
C PHE A 310 6.40 -11.30 -18.71
N TYR A 311 5.45 -10.39 -18.98
CA TYR A 311 5.60 -8.97 -18.67
C TYR A 311 5.76 -8.73 -17.17
N ALA A 312 4.89 -9.34 -16.36
CA ALA A 312 4.94 -9.18 -14.91
C ALA A 312 6.27 -9.68 -14.33
N SER A 313 6.69 -10.89 -14.68
CA SER A 313 7.95 -11.47 -14.20
C SER A 313 9.18 -10.70 -14.70
N THR A 314 9.16 -10.20 -15.93
CA THR A 314 10.25 -9.37 -16.48
C THR A 314 10.38 -8.06 -15.71
N ILE A 315 9.29 -7.36 -15.45
CA ILE A 315 9.29 -6.11 -14.67
C ILE A 315 9.79 -6.38 -13.25
N ILE A 316 9.29 -7.45 -12.59
CA ILE A 316 9.73 -7.83 -11.24
C ILE A 316 11.25 -8.09 -11.23
N LEU A 317 11.77 -8.88 -12.17
CA LEU A 317 13.20 -9.19 -12.26
C LEU A 317 14.05 -7.96 -12.56
N LEU A 318 13.58 -7.04 -13.41
CA LEU A 318 14.26 -5.78 -13.67
C LEU A 318 14.31 -4.91 -12.41
N THR A 319 13.21 -4.80 -11.66
CA THR A 319 13.15 -4.01 -10.42
C THR A 319 14.04 -4.57 -9.29
N GLN A 320 14.57 -5.79 -9.41
CA GLN A 320 15.62 -6.27 -8.49
C GLN A 320 16.97 -5.58 -8.69
N ARG A 321 17.16 -4.88 -9.82
CA ARG A 321 18.34 -4.06 -10.08
C ARG A 321 18.03 -2.61 -9.75
N GLU A 322 18.86 -1.99 -8.91
CA GLU A 322 18.66 -0.62 -8.42
C GLU A 322 18.46 0.39 -9.56
N THR A 323 19.22 0.28 -10.65
CA THR A 323 19.10 1.16 -11.82
C THR A 323 17.69 1.15 -12.41
N TRP A 324 17.10 -0.04 -12.57
CA TRP A 324 15.78 -0.21 -13.16
C TRP A 324 14.67 0.09 -12.15
N GLN A 325 14.89 -0.19 -10.86
CA GLN A 325 13.99 0.27 -9.79
C GLN A 325 13.84 1.80 -9.82
N ARG A 326 14.96 2.54 -9.87
CA ARG A 326 14.95 4.02 -9.96
C ARG A 326 14.23 4.51 -11.23
N ARG A 327 14.43 3.85 -12.38
CA ARG A 327 13.76 4.20 -13.65
C ARG A 327 12.25 3.95 -13.61
N PHE A 328 11.80 2.90 -12.95
CA PHE A 328 10.38 2.56 -12.85
C PHE A 328 9.66 3.22 -11.68
N ALA A 329 10.37 3.79 -10.70
CA ALA A 329 9.78 4.44 -9.53
C ALA A 329 8.69 5.49 -9.87
N PRO A 330 8.78 6.31 -10.93
CA PRO A 330 7.68 7.21 -11.32
C PRO A 330 6.40 6.47 -11.71
N LEU A 331 6.48 5.28 -12.31
CA LEU A 331 5.31 4.46 -12.65
C LEU A 331 4.60 3.92 -11.41
N ALA A 332 5.31 3.74 -10.29
CA ALA A 332 4.67 3.40 -9.01
C ALA A 332 3.69 4.50 -8.57
N ALA A 333 3.98 5.77 -8.87
CA ALA A 333 3.04 6.86 -8.59
C ALA A 333 1.75 6.73 -9.41
N VAL A 334 1.88 6.40 -10.70
CA VAL A 334 0.74 6.13 -11.59
C VAL A 334 -0.10 4.96 -11.07
N GLY A 335 0.54 3.85 -10.71
CA GLY A 335 -0.17 2.67 -10.21
C GLY A 335 -0.80 2.83 -8.82
N ARG A 336 -0.24 3.71 -7.98
CA ARG A 336 -0.89 4.13 -6.71
C ARG A 336 -2.15 4.96 -6.93
N MET A 337 -2.30 5.56 -8.11
CA MET A 337 -3.45 6.34 -8.58
C MET A 337 -4.14 5.64 -9.75
N ALA A 338 -4.09 4.31 -9.83
CA ALA A 338 -4.59 3.57 -10.99
C ALA A 338 -6.07 3.87 -11.31
N LEU A 339 -6.95 3.95 -10.30
CA LEU A 339 -8.37 4.23 -10.49
C LEU A 339 -8.58 5.68 -10.93
N SER A 340 -7.89 6.63 -10.31
CA SER A 340 -7.96 8.04 -10.73
C SER A 340 -7.42 8.26 -12.13
N ASN A 341 -6.31 7.60 -12.49
CA ASN A 341 -5.69 7.74 -13.80
C ASN A 341 -6.53 7.07 -14.90
N TYR A 342 -7.13 5.92 -14.63
CA TYR A 342 -8.08 5.26 -15.54
C TYR A 342 -9.28 6.17 -15.84
N LEU A 343 -9.96 6.69 -14.81
CA LEU A 343 -11.11 7.58 -15.01
C LEU A 343 -10.72 8.92 -15.65
N LEU A 344 -9.51 9.43 -15.34
CA LEU A 344 -8.98 10.62 -16.01
C LEU A 344 -8.69 10.35 -17.50
N GLN A 345 -8.19 9.15 -17.85
CA GLN A 345 -8.03 8.76 -19.24
C GLN A 345 -9.38 8.74 -19.96
N SER A 346 -10.40 8.11 -19.36
CA SER A 346 -11.74 8.09 -19.93
C SER A 346 -12.30 9.50 -20.12
N LEU A 347 -12.15 10.38 -19.13
CA LEU A 347 -12.59 11.77 -19.24
C LEU A 347 -11.88 12.51 -20.38
N ILE A 348 -10.55 12.37 -20.49
CA ILE A 348 -9.75 12.99 -21.56
C ILE A 348 -10.17 12.45 -22.92
N CYS A 349 -10.22 11.13 -23.08
CA CYS A 349 -10.58 10.49 -24.35
C CYS A 349 -12.01 10.83 -24.76
N ALA A 350 -12.98 10.75 -23.84
CA ALA A 350 -14.36 11.12 -24.10
C ALA A 350 -14.48 12.60 -24.54
N THR A 351 -13.70 13.51 -23.93
CA THR A 351 -13.63 14.92 -24.35
C THR A 351 -12.98 15.09 -25.74
N ILE A 352 -12.02 14.25 -26.11
CA ILE A 352 -11.37 14.30 -27.43
C ILE A 352 -12.31 13.75 -28.52
N PHE A 353 -12.95 12.62 -28.27
CA PHE A 353 -13.67 11.91 -29.32
C PHE A 353 -15.14 12.32 -29.43
N TYR A 354 -15.85 12.50 -28.32
CA TYR A 354 -17.30 12.69 -28.38
C TYR A 354 -17.72 14.09 -28.79
N SER A 355 -18.94 14.19 -29.31
CA SER A 355 -19.52 15.40 -29.92
C SER A 355 -19.54 16.63 -29.01
N TYR A 356 -19.62 16.45 -27.69
CA TYR A 356 -19.64 17.56 -26.72
C TYR A 356 -18.26 18.18 -26.47
N GLY A 357 -17.18 17.56 -26.97
CA GLY A 357 -15.82 18.05 -26.85
C GLY A 357 -15.21 18.41 -28.21
N LEU A 358 -14.19 17.69 -28.67
CA LEU A 358 -13.54 17.92 -29.97
C LEU A 358 -14.19 17.17 -31.15
N ALA A 359 -15.18 16.30 -30.88
CA ALA A 359 -15.95 15.58 -31.91
C ALA A 359 -15.07 14.80 -32.93
N LEU A 360 -14.01 14.15 -32.45
CA LEU A 360 -13.08 13.37 -33.28
C LEU A 360 -13.44 11.88 -33.42
N PHE A 361 -14.60 11.45 -32.92
CA PHE A 361 -15.11 10.09 -33.07
C PHE A 361 -15.19 9.69 -34.55
N GLY A 362 -14.60 8.55 -34.89
CA GLY A 362 -14.51 8.03 -36.26
C GLY A 362 -13.56 8.78 -37.19
N LYS A 363 -12.74 9.71 -36.69
CA LYS A 363 -11.83 10.56 -37.50
C LYS A 363 -10.34 10.35 -37.20
N VAL A 364 -10.00 9.61 -36.15
CA VAL A 364 -8.61 9.41 -35.71
C VAL A 364 -8.11 8.04 -36.12
N ARG A 365 -7.08 8.04 -36.97
CA ARG A 365 -6.40 6.82 -37.41
C ARG A 365 -5.59 6.16 -36.27
N PRO A 366 -5.36 4.84 -36.31
CA PRO A 366 -4.63 4.09 -35.27
C PRO A 366 -3.29 4.68 -34.86
N SER A 367 -2.45 5.10 -35.83
CA SER A 367 -1.14 5.71 -35.56
C SER A 367 -1.25 7.00 -34.76
N LEU A 368 -2.24 7.84 -35.05
CA LEU A 368 -2.50 9.06 -34.29
C LEU A 368 -3.08 8.74 -32.91
N GLY A 369 -3.94 7.72 -32.81
CA GLY A 369 -4.42 7.20 -31.52
C GLY A 369 -3.27 6.77 -30.62
N LEU A 370 -2.30 6.00 -31.14
CA LEU A 370 -1.10 5.59 -30.38
C LEU A 370 -0.26 6.81 -29.93
N LEU A 371 -0.12 7.82 -30.78
CA LEU A 371 0.56 9.07 -30.42
C LEU A 371 -0.18 9.80 -29.28
N LEU A 372 -1.51 9.93 -29.36
CA LEU A 372 -2.34 10.52 -28.31
C LEU A 372 -2.19 9.75 -27.00
N THR A 373 -2.26 8.41 -27.03
CA THR A 373 -2.01 7.55 -25.86
C THR A 373 -0.67 7.85 -25.22
N THR A 374 0.38 7.95 -26.04
CA THR A 374 1.75 8.24 -25.57
C THR A 374 1.81 9.61 -24.89
N ILE A 375 1.22 10.63 -25.50
CA ILE A 375 1.18 12.00 -24.94
C ILE A 375 0.42 12.03 -23.62
N ILE A 376 -0.80 11.47 -23.58
CA ILE A 376 -1.65 11.44 -22.38
C ILE A 376 -0.89 10.75 -21.24
N PHE A 377 -0.32 9.58 -21.49
CA PHE A 377 0.38 8.82 -20.45
C PHE A 377 1.65 9.53 -19.96
N LEU A 378 2.44 10.12 -20.86
CA LEU A 378 3.64 10.87 -20.50
C LEU A 378 3.33 12.11 -19.66
N ILE A 379 2.15 12.72 -19.81
CA ILE A 379 1.65 13.80 -18.94
C ILE A 379 1.17 13.25 -17.59
N GLN A 380 0.50 12.10 -17.59
CA GLN A 380 -0.02 11.48 -16.36
C GLN A 380 1.07 11.06 -15.37
N ILE A 381 2.27 10.67 -15.84
CA ILE A 381 3.40 10.30 -14.95
C ILE A 381 3.80 11.46 -14.03
N PRO A 382 4.27 12.62 -14.52
CA PRO A 382 4.66 13.74 -13.66
C PRO A 382 3.48 14.30 -12.88
N LEU A 383 2.26 14.29 -13.44
CA LEU A 383 1.05 14.70 -12.72
C LEU A 383 0.78 13.80 -11.49
N SER A 384 0.88 12.48 -11.65
CA SER A 384 0.71 11.52 -10.56
C SER A 384 1.79 11.69 -9.48
N VAL A 385 3.05 11.90 -9.89
CA VAL A 385 4.15 12.17 -8.96
C VAL A 385 3.92 13.49 -8.20
N TRP A 386 3.55 14.56 -8.91
CA TRP A 386 3.24 15.87 -8.34
C TRP A 386 2.08 15.81 -7.35
N TRP A 387 1.03 15.05 -7.69
CA TRP A 387 -0.14 14.85 -6.84
C TRP A 387 0.23 14.11 -5.56
N LEU A 388 0.92 12.97 -5.66
CA LEU A 388 1.29 12.15 -4.50
C LEU A 388 2.38 12.76 -3.61
N ARG A 389 3.03 13.85 -4.04
CA ARG A 389 3.87 14.68 -3.17
C ARG A 389 3.03 15.54 -2.22
N ARG A 390 1.80 15.89 -2.59
CA ARG A 390 0.89 16.76 -1.82
C ARG A 390 -0.21 15.97 -1.11
N PHE A 391 -0.67 14.88 -1.72
CA PHE A 391 -1.80 14.10 -1.25
C PHE A 391 -1.43 12.63 -1.04
N GLN A 392 -2.09 11.96 -0.08
CA GLN A 392 -1.78 10.57 0.28
C GLN A 392 -2.33 9.55 -0.73
N PHE A 393 -3.43 9.89 -1.38
CA PHE A 393 -4.18 9.06 -2.32
C PHE A 393 -4.52 9.88 -3.57
N GLY A 394 -4.78 9.22 -4.69
CA GLY A 394 -5.48 9.86 -5.79
C GLY A 394 -6.91 10.26 -5.37
N PRO A 395 -7.54 11.21 -6.07
CA PRO A 395 -8.86 11.73 -5.70
C PRO A 395 -9.93 10.63 -5.62
N VAL A 396 -9.97 9.72 -6.60
CA VAL A 396 -10.98 8.65 -6.62
C VAL A 396 -10.60 7.54 -5.64
N GLU A 397 -9.31 7.23 -5.48
CA GLU A 397 -8.89 6.29 -4.42
C GLU A 397 -9.24 6.83 -3.03
N TRP A 398 -9.15 8.14 -2.80
CA TRP A 398 -9.59 8.76 -1.56
C TRP A 398 -11.09 8.61 -1.36
N LEU A 399 -11.91 8.90 -2.39
CA LEU A 399 -13.36 8.74 -2.34
C LEU A 399 -13.74 7.29 -2.05
N TRP A 400 -13.22 6.36 -2.85
CA TRP A 400 -13.47 4.93 -2.71
C TRP A 400 -13.12 4.40 -1.33
N ARG A 401 -11.96 4.81 -0.79
CA ARG A 401 -11.56 4.44 0.57
C ARG A 401 -12.46 5.07 1.63
N SER A 402 -12.77 6.36 1.51
CA SER A 402 -13.60 7.06 2.49
C SER A 402 -14.99 6.44 2.59
N LEU A 403 -15.59 6.07 1.46
CA LEU A 403 -16.85 5.35 1.41
C LEU A 403 -16.74 3.91 1.95
N THR A 404 -15.64 3.20 1.65
CA THR A 404 -15.41 1.83 2.18
C THR A 404 -15.37 1.81 3.72
N TYR A 405 -14.68 2.77 4.34
CA TYR A 405 -14.52 2.85 5.79
C TYR A 405 -15.61 3.69 6.48
N TRP A 406 -16.49 4.33 5.72
CA TRP A 406 -17.47 5.32 6.21
C TRP A 406 -16.83 6.46 7.01
N GLN A 407 -15.63 6.85 6.60
CA GLN A 407 -14.80 7.83 7.31
C GLN A 407 -13.96 8.61 6.30
N CYS A 408 -14.06 9.94 6.30
CA CYS A 408 -13.22 10.80 5.47
C CYS A 408 -11.74 10.57 5.79
N GLN A 409 -11.00 10.05 4.81
CA GLN A 409 -9.58 9.77 5.00
C GLN A 409 -8.77 11.08 4.92
N PRO A 410 -7.67 11.23 5.67
CA PRO A 410 -6.82 12.41 5.56
C PRO A 410 -6.20 12.50 4.17
N THR A 411 -6.38 13.65 3.50
CA THR A 411 -5.99 13.83 2.10
C THR A 411 -4.56 14.33 1.95
N ARG A 412 -4.11 15.28 2.78
CA ARG A 412 -2.79 15.94 2.63
C ARG A 412 -1.67 15.13 3.27
N VAL A 413 -0.50 15.13 2.60
CA VAL A 413 0.77 14.74 3.20
C VAL A 413 1.19 15.90 4.10
N SER A 414 1.36 15.69 5.41
CA SER A 414 1.88 16.73 6.29
C SER A 414 3.24 17.22 5.73
N PRO A 415 3.41 18.51 5.42
CA PRO A 415 4.63 19.00 4.81
C PRO A 415 5.82 18.78 5.75
N CYS A 416 6.92 18.28 5.18
CA CYS A 416 8.24 18.44 5.79
C CYS A 416 8.63 19.91 5.57
N TYR A 417 8.87 20.64 6.65
CA TYR A 417 9.34 22.03 6.76
C TYR A 417 9.71 22.75 5.43
N ALA A 418 8.99 23.84 5.13
CA ALA A 418 9.54 24.94 4.37
C ALA A 418 10.36 25.84 5.33
N ALA A 419 11.52 26.30 4.89
CA ALA A 419 12.40 27.17 5.66
C ALA A 419 11.64 28.40 6.19
N VAL A 420 11.77 28.66 7.50
CA VAL A 420 11.26 29.87 8.14
C VAL A 420 12.32 30.96 8.00
N PRO A 421 11.95 32.24 7.74
CA PRO A 421 12.91 33.33 7.62
C PRO A 421 13.70 33.50 8.92
N ALA A 422 14.96 33.92 8.80
CA ALA A 422 15.84 34.21 9.93
C ALA A 422 15.14 35.15 10.93
N ILE A 423 15.04 34.70 12.18
CA ILE A 423 14.63 35.57 13.29
C ILE A 423 15.79 36.51 13.56
N ASP A 424 15.51 37.81 13.46
CA ASP A 424 16.40 38.90 13.80
C ASP A 424 16.89 38.75 15.25
N THR A 425 18.21 38.59 15.41
CA THR A 425 18.88 38.41 16.71
C THR A 425 19.24 39.74 17.39
N ALA A 426 18.79 40.88 16.86
CA ALA A 426 18.99 42.19 17.48
C ALA A 426 18.00 42.44 18.63
N GLY A 427 18.18 41.78 19.79
CA GLY A 427 17.36 42.08 20.96
C GLY A 427 17.84 41.55 22.31
N TYR A 428 18.71 40.56 22.35
CA TYR A 428 19.24 40.02 23.62
C TYR A 428 20.64 40.57 23.91
N ARG A 429 20.70 41.82 24.39
CA ARG A 429 21.87 42.34 25.09
C ARG A 429 21.81 41.98 26.57
N GLU A 430 22.87 41.29 26.97
CA GLU A 430 23.50 41.19 28.28
C GLU A 430 22.91 42.01 29.44
N SER A 431 22.50 41.29 30.47
CA SER A 431 22.86 41.53 31.87
C SER A 431 22.95 40.12 32.49
N GLY A 432 24.00 39.67 33.17
CA GLY A 432 25.00 40.33 33.97
C GLY A 432 25.11 39.48 35.25
N ALA A 433 26.22 38.76 35.40
CA ALA A 433 26.74 38.14 36.61
C ALA A 433 25.87 37.13 37.40
N ALA A 434 26.31 35.87 37.43
CA ALA A 434 26.63 35.13 38.66
C ALA A 434 27.14 33.73 38.32
N GLU A 435 28.46 33.55 38.35
CA GLU A 435 29.05 32.26 38.70
C GLU A 435 28.55 31.86 40.09
N GLY A 436 27.85 30.73 40.17
CA GLY A 436 27.30 30.23 41.42
C GLY A 436 26.88 28.79 41.27
N ALA A 437 27.71 27.89 41.80
CA ALA A 437 27.43 26.47 41.88
C ALA A 437 26.03 26.19 42.44
N VAL A 438 25.14 25.62 41.62
CA VAL A 438 23.94 24.94 42.10
C VAL A 438 23.95 23.51 41.59
N ARG A 439 24.74 22.67 42.27
CA ARG A 439 24.43 21.25 42.43
C ARG A 439 23.08 21.14 43.15
N ARG A 440 21.96 21.11 42.41
CA ARG A 440 20.68 20.65 42.95
C ARG A 440 20.65 19.12 42.95
N ARG A 441 21.20 18.53 44.02
CA ARG A 441 20.92 17.14 44.41
C ARG A 441 19.53 17.06 45.06
N MET A 442 18.88 15.92 44.85
CA MET A 442 17.55 15.47 45.32
C MET A 442 16.32 16.07 44.61
N ARG A 443 15.76 15.32 43.65
CA ARG A 443 14.31 15.34 43.38
C ARG A 443 13.71 13.96 43.67
N PRO A 444 13.18 13.72 44.88
CA PRO A 444 12.34 12.56 45.14
C PRO A 444 10.94 12.83 44.56
N ARG A 445 10.32 11.81 43.95
CA ARG A 445 8.90 11.72 43.52
C ARG A 445 8.21 13.06 43.25
N LEU A 446 8.13 13.49 41.99
CA LEU A 446 7.21 14.57 41.61
C LEU A 446 5.78 13.99 41.59
N ARG A 447 4.89 14.51 42.44
CA ARG A 447 3.45 14.17 42.42
C ARG A 447 2.71 15.33 41.76
N VAL A 448 1.97 15.04 40.69
CA VAL A 448 1.03 15.99 40.06
C VAL A 448 -0.35 15.37 40.20
N ASP A 449 -1.16 15.83 41.16
CA ASP A 449 -2.56 15.43 41.35
C ASP A 449 -2.82 13.93 41.14
N ASN A 450 -2.08 13.10 41.88
CA ASN A 450 -2.09 11.63 41.83
C ASN A 450 -1.35 10.94 40.66
N ILE A 451 -0.75 11.67 39.72
CA ILE A 451 0.27 11.13 38.81
C ILE A 451 1.58 11.02 39.58
N VAL A 452 2.15 9.82 39.65
CA VAL A 452 3.41 9.55 40.34
C VAL A 452 4.54 9.50 39.32
N LEU A 453 5.40 10.52 39.31
CA LEU A 453 6.63 10.54 38.52
C LEU A 453 7.81 10.14 39.41
N ARG A 454 8.52 9.08 39.03
CA ARG A 454 9.71 8.61 39.74
C ARG A 454 10.93 8.76 38.85
N ASP A 455 11.81 9.69 39.20
CA ASP A 455 13.17 9.71 38.64
C ASP A 455 13.90 8.45 39.10
N LYS A 456 14.45 7.70 38.14
CA LYS A 456 15.23 6.49 38.40
C LYS A 456 16.46 6.51 37.50
N ARG A 457 17.62 6.66 38.13
CA ARG A 457 18.91 6.49 37.46
C ARG A 457 19.35 5.03 37.58
N PRO A 458 20.01 4.43 36.56
CA PRO A 458 20.49 3.06 36.64
C PRO A 458 21.42 2.87 37.87
N PRO A 459 21.26 1.79 38.65
CA PRO A 459 21.88 1.64 39.97
C PRO A 459 23.42 1.58 39.95
N ASN A 460 24.04 1.34 38.79
CA ASN A 460 25.49 1.20 38.64
C ASN A 460 26.17 2.40 37.95
N LEU A 461 25.49 3.55 37.84
CA LEU A 461 26.05 4.76 37.24
C LEU A 461 25.94 5.92 38.24
N ALA A 462 27.06 6.25 38.91
CA ALA A 462 27.13 7.42 39.77
C ALA A 462 27.29 8.69 38.91
N THR A 463 26.32 9.61 38.97
CA THR A 463 26.32 10.90 38.24
C THR A 463 26.48 10.72 36.71
N THR A 464 25.40 10.27 36.05
CA THR A 464 25.51 9.61 34.75
C THR A 464 25.64 10.53 33.54
N THR A 465 26.86 10.67 33.04
CA THR A 465 27.16 11.02 31.66
C THR A 465 27.56 9.74 30.92
N ILE A 466 26.82 9.37 29.87
CA ILE A 466 27.04 8.13 29.09
C ILE A 466 27.95 8.45 27.92
N ARG A 467 29.04 7.69 27.75
CA ARG A 467 29.89 7.83 26.57
C ARG A 467 29.17 7.34 25.31
N VAL A 468 28.88 8.25 24.39
CA VAL A 468 28.27 8.03 23.08
C VAL A 468 29.30 8.43 22.01
N GLY A 469 29.90 7.45 21.34
CA GLY A 469 31.06 7.68 20.47
C GLY A 469 32.23 8.34 21.22
N THR A 470 32.57 9.57 20.82
CA THR A 470 33.62 10.41 21.42
C THR A 470 33.12 11.37 22.49
N SER A 471 31.80 11.51 22.67
CA SER A 471 31.18 12.48 23.58
C SER A 471 30.53 11.80 24.79
N TYR A 472 30.12 12.61 25.78
CA TYR A 472 29.35 12.14 26.94
C TYR A 472 28.00 12.85 26.98
N ALA A 473 26.90 12.08 27.14
CA ALA A 473 25.54 12.60 27.17
C ALA A 473 24.85 12.28 28.52
N PRO A 474 24.27 13.25 29.23
CA PRO A 474 23.52 12.99 30.46
C PRO A 474 22.21 12.27 30.14
N LEU A 475 21.81 11.27 30.93
CA LEU A 475 20.54 10.56 30.75
C LEU A 475 19.66 10.69 32.00
N ASP A 476 18.48 11.27 31.81
CA ASP A 476 17.42 11.32 32.82
C ASP A 476 16.27 10.38 32.44
N LEU A 477 15.80 9.57 33.39
CA LEU A 477 14.74 8.59 33.18
C LEU A 477 13.64 8.75 34.22
N TRP A 478 12.40 8.82 33.74
CA TRP A 478 11.21 9.03 34.56
C TRP A 478 10.22 7.90 34.36
N TYR A 479 9.84 7.22 35.43
CA TYR A 479 8.73 6.27 35.42
C TYR A 479 7.43 6.99 35.77
N VAL A 480 6.38 6.65 35.03
CA VAL A 480 5.05 7.23 35.16
C VAL A 480 4.04 6.12 35.40
N ASP A 481 3.27 6.24 36.48
CA ASP A 481 2.06 5.45 36.69
C ASP A 481 0.91 6.08 35.89
N LEU A 482 0.39 5.34 34.91
CA LEU A 482 -0.68 5.78 34.02
C LEU A 482 -2.08 5.44 34.55
N ASP A 483 -2.20 4.56 35.54
CA ASP A 483 -3.48 4.09 36.08
C ASP A 483 -3.99 5.00 37.21
N VAL A 484 -4.16 6.28 36.87
CA VAL A 484 -4.57 7.32 37.81
C VAL A 484 -6.10 7.44 37.88
N ARG A 485 -6.64 7.65 39.10
CA ARG A 485 -8.08 7.82 39.38
C ARG A 485 -8.69 8.96 38.53
N ALA A 486 -9.94 8.76 38.09
CA ALA A 486 -10.59 9.56 37.05
C ALA A 486 -10.68 11.08 37.33
N GLY A 487 -10.77 11.48 38.59
CA GLY A 487 -10.95 12.90 38.98
C GLY A 487 -9.77 13.83 38.68
N ALA A 488 -8.55 13.30 38.46
CA ALA A 488 -7.35 14.12 38.28
C ALA A 488 -7.17 14.73 36.87
N ARG A 489 -7.96 14.29 35.88
CA ARG A 489 -7.66 14.52 34.45
C ARG A 489 -8.23 15.83 33.90
N GLY A 490 -9.38 16.26 34.44
CA GLY A 490 -10.08 17.46 33.96
C GLY A 490 -9.25 18.73 34.12
N SER A 491 -8.52 18.84 35.24
CA SER A 491 -7.74 20.03 35.59
C SER A 491 -6.58 20.33 34.65
N PHE A 492 -6.04 19.34 33.94
CA PHE A 492 -4.86 19.50 33.07
C PHE A 492 -5.16 19.44 31.58
N ARG A 493 -6.44 19.40 31.18
CA ARG A 493 -6.82 19.41 29.77
C ARG A 493 -6.24 20.63 29.03
N HIS A 494 -6.09 21.76 29.73
CA HIS A 494 -5.50 22.99 29.22
C HIS A 494 -3.98 22.91 28.91
N TRP A 495 -3.28 21.86 29.35
CA TRP A 495 -1.87 21.63 28.98
C TRP A 495 -1.71 20.94 27.63
N LEU A 496 -2.75 20.27 27.16
CA LEU A 496 -2.70 19.48 25.93
C LEU A 496 -3.06 20.33 24.71
N SER A 497 -2.42 20.03 23.58
CA SER A 497 -2.80 20.64 22.30
C SER A 497 -4.02 19.96 21.69
N ASP A 498 -4.70 20.64 20.78
CA ASP A 498 -5.88 20.10 20.09
C ASP A 498 -5.59 18.77 19.38
N ASP A 499 -4.40 18.63 18.79
CA ASP A 499 -3.96 17.36 18.18
C ASP A 499 -3.87 16.20 19.18
N GLU A 500 -3.45 16.47 20.41
CA GLU A 500 -3.35 15.47 21.48
C GLU A 500 -4.75 15.12 22.00
N LEU A 501 -5.61 16.11 22.18
CA LEU A 501 -7.01 15.91 22.59
C LEU A 501 -7.77 15.10 21.52
N GLY A 502 -7.66 15.48 20.25
CA GLY A 502 -8.25 14.74 19.13
C GLY A 502 -7.63 13.35 18.94
N ARG A 503 -6.38 13.12 19.37
CA ARG A 503 -5.82 11.75 19.45
C ARG A 503 -6.38 10.95 20.63
N ALA A 504 -6.56 11.57 21.79
CA ALA A 504 -7.17 10.93 22.94
C ALA A 504 -8.60 10.47 22.62
N GLU A 505 -9.40 11.30 21.95
CA GLU A 505 -10.79 11.00 21.60
C GLU A 505 -10.96 9.84 20.61
N ARG A 506 -9.90 9.47 19.88
CA ARG A 506 -9.90 8.30 18.97
C ARG A 506 -9.72 6.96 19.69
N PHE A 507 -9.41 6.94 20.99
CA PHE A 507 -9.31 5.70 21.75
C PHE A 507 -10.69 5.17 22.14
N HIS A 508 -11.03 3.96 21.69
CA HIS A 508 -12.26 3.27 22.06
C HIS A 508 -12.35 2.93 23.55
N SER A 509 -11.23 2.51 24.14
CA SER A 509 -11.13 2.18 25.55
C SER A 509 -10.92 3.45 26.37
N ASP A 510 -11.81 3.69 27.33
CA ASP A 510 -11.66 4.81 28.27
C ASP A 510 -10.38 4.68 29.10
N LEU A 511 -9.96 3.44 29.42
CA LEU A 511 -8.71 3.18 30.11
C LEU A 511 -7.50 3.61 29.27
N ASP A 512 -7.44 3.22 27.99
CA ASP A 512 -6.31 3.56 27.11
C ASP A 512 -6.29 5.05 26.77
N ARG A 513 -7.47 5.65 26.59
CA ARG A 513 -7.64 7.11 26.48
C ARG A 513 -7.04 7.83 27.68
N SER A 514 -7.34 7.33 28.87
CA SER A 514 -6.85 7.89 30.13
C SER A 514 -5.35 7.78 30.25
N ARG A 515 -4.80 6.59 29.98
CA ARG A 515 -3.35 6.33 30.02
C ARG A 515 -2.60 7.22 29.02
N TYR A 516 -3.13 7.37 27.81
CA TYR A 516 -2.57 8.29 26.81
C TYR A 516 -2.53 9.74 27.31
N VAL A 517 -3.65 10.24 27.84
CA VAL A 517 -3.74 11.60 28.40
C VAL A 517 -2.74 11.82 29.53
N VAL A 518 -2.68 10.88 30.49
CA VAL A 518 -1.73 10.95 31.62
C VAL A 518 -0.29 10.94 31.12
N GLY A 519 0.04 10.09 30.14
CA GLY A 519 1.37 10.04 29.55
C GLY A 519 1.79 11.36 28.88
N ARG A 520 0.86 12.05 28.21
CA ARG A 520 1.13 13.37 27.59
C ARG A 520 1.27 14.47 28.63
N ILE A 521 0.45 14.48 29.68
CA ILE A 521 0.58 15.41 30.82
C ILE A 521 1.94 15.25 31.48
N ALA A 522 2.33 14.00 31.79
CA ALA A 522 3.62 13.67 32.38
C ALA A 522 4.79 14.14 31.50
N LEU A 523 4.74 13.84 30.20
CA LEU A 523 5.76 14.24 29.25
C LEU A 523 5.91 15.76 29.17
N ARG A 524 4.80 16.50 29.01
CA ARG A 524 4.82 17.96 28.95
C ARG A 524 5.36 18.56 30.23
N ARG A 525 5.02 18.01 31.40
CA ARG A 525 5.56 18.47 32.69
C ARG A 525 7.07 18.27 32.79
N VAL A 526 7.57 17.07 32.46
CA VAL A 526 9.00 16.77 32.52
C VAL A 526 9.79 17.66 31.57
N LEU A 527 9.28 17.90 30.36
CA LEU A 527 9.91 18.80 29.40
C LEU A 527 9.84 20.26 29.85
N ALA A 528 8.69 20.72 30.34
CA ALA A 528 8.51 22.08 30.85
C ALA A 528 9.47 22.40 32.00
N ASP A 529 9.66 21.46 32.92
CA ASP A 529 10.64 21.58 34.00
C ASP A 529 12.07 21.72 33.49
N ARG A 530 12.41 21.03 32.38
CA ARG A 530 13.74 21.10 31.78
C ARG A 530 13.96 22.34 30.92
N LEU A 531 12.88 22.86 30.32
CA LEU A 531 12.88 24.06 29.47
C LEU A 531 12.64 25.36 30.24
N GLY A 532 12.26 25.29 31.51
CA GLY A 532 11.92 26.47 32.31
C GLY A 532 10.64 27.18 31.86
N CYS A 533 9.69 26.46 31.25
CA CYS A 533 8.46 27.02 30.71
C CYS A 533 7.20 26.36 31.29
N SER A 534 6.01 26.80 30.87
CA SER A 534 4.74 26.15 31.23
C SER A 534 4.51 24.87 30.40
N PRO A 535 3.89 23.79 30.95
CA PRO A 535 3.54 22.58 30.17
C PRO A 535 2.72 22.84 28.91
N ALA A 536 1.85 23.85 28.92
CA ALA A 536 1.07 24.26 27.75
C ALA A 536 1.92 24.94 26.65
N ALA A 537 3.05 25.54 27.03
CA ALA A 537 3.96 26.23 26.12
C ALA A 537 4.89 25.27 25.38
N VAL A 538 5.01 24.00 25.83
CA VAL A 538 5.80 22.98 25.11
C VAL A 538 5.17 22.71 23.75
N ARG A 539 5.94 22.95 22.68
CA ARG A 539 5.51 22.70 21.29
C ARG A 539 6.24 21.48 20.75
N PHE A 540 5.48 20.58 20.15
CA PHE A 540 6.01 19.38 19.52
C PHE A 540 5.98 19.52 18.00
N SER A 541 7.04 19.04 17.35
CA SER A 541 7.05 18.67 15.93
C SER A 541 7.07 17.15 15.82
N TYR A 542 6.73 16.59 14.66
CA TYR A 542 6.71 15.14 14.44
C TYR A 542 7.57 14.78 13.24
N GLY A 543 8.54 13.88 13.45
CA GLY A 543 9.40 13.37 12.38
C GLY A 543 8.64 12.50 11.37
N ARG A 544 9.32 12.08 10.30
CA ARG A 544 8.76 11.30 9.17
C ARG A 544 7.98 10.05 9.60
N ASN A 545 8.36 9.41 10.70
CA ASN A 545 7.73 8.21 11.25
C ASN A 545 6.93 8.47 12.53
N GLY A 546 6.60 9.74 12.83
CA GLY A 546 5.75 10.12 13.94
C GLY A 546 6.43 10.22 15.31
N LYS A 547 7.78 10.15 15.39
CA LYS A 547 8.54 10.45 16.61
C LYS A 547 8.33 11.92 16.99
N PRO A 548 7.81 12.23 18.19
CA PRO A 548 7.68 13.61 18.64
C PRO A 548 9.06 14.20 18.96
N MET A 549 9.28 15.45 18.58
CA MET A 549 10.48 16.24 18.82
C MET A 549 10.09 17.60 19.38
N LEU A 550 11.00 18.31 20.06
CA LEU A 550 10.74 19.69 20.49
C LEU A 550 10.80 20.63 19.28
N ALA A 551 9.85 21.55 19.16
CA ALA A 551 9.87 22.59 18.13
C ALA A 551 10.64 23.84 18.64
N GLY A 552 11.56 24.37 17.81
CA GLY A 552 12.36 25.57 18.09
C GLY A 552 13.86 25.31 18.26
N ALA A 553 14.67 26.38 18.39
CA ALA A 553 16.14 26.35 18.47
C ALA A 553 16.70 25.82 19.82
N LEU A 554 15.96 24.95 20.51
CA LEU A 554 16.38 24.26 21.74
C LEU A 554 17.00 22.88 21.42
N GLY A 555 17.63 22.76 20.24
CA GLY A 555 18.03 21.53 19.56
C GLY A 555 19.09 20.66 20.27
N HIS A 556 19.36 20.92 21.55
CA HIS A 556 20.23 20.08 22.37
C HIS A 556 19.46 19.02 23.17
N LEU A 557 18.17 19.22 23.48
CA LEU A 557 17.39 18.32 24.33
C LEU A 557 16.56 17.32 23.52
N GLU A 558 16.92 16.04 23.61
CA GLU A 558 16.22 14.92 22.99
C GLU A 558 15.38 14.15 24.01
N PHE A 559 14.28 13.55 23.57
CA PHE A 559 13.42 12.76 24.45
C PHE A 559 12.74 11.59 23.74
N ASN A 560 12.32 10.61 24.52
CA ASN A 560 11.45 9.54 24.06
C ASN A 560 10.51 9.06 25.19
N LEU A 561 9.30 8.64 24.83
CA LEU A 561 8.30 8.11 25.75
C LEU A 561 7.83 6.75 25.24
N ALA A 562 7.86 5.74 26.10
CA ALA A 562 7.27 4.43 25.86
C ALA A 562 6.32 4.06 26.98
N HIS A 563 5.32 3.22 26.67
CA HIS A 563 4.36 2.74 27.66
C HIS A 563 3.93 1.31 27.37
N CYS A 564 3.69 0.53 28.41
CA CYS A 564 3.13 -0.82 28.32
C CYS A 564 2.25 -1.09 29.55
N GLY A 565 1.00 -1.47 29.32
CA GLY A 565 0.00 -1.56 30.39
C GLY A 565 -0.20 -0.21 31.10
N GLY A 566 -0.15 -0.22 32.43
CA GLY A 566 -0.27 0.97 33.27
C GLY A 566 1.05 1.70 33.54
N ASP A 567 2.18 1.26 32.98
CA ASP A 567 3.49 1.83 33.23
C ASP A 567 4.03 2.57 31.99
N ALA A 568 4.68 3.72 32.19
CA ALA A 568 5.38 4.48 31.17
C ALA A 568 6.80 4.86 31.60
N VAL A 569 7.69 5.04 30.62
CA VAL A 569 9.06 5.52 30.82
C VAL A 569 9.34 6.68 29.86
N ILE A 570 9.82 7.79 30.40
CA ILE A 570 10.30 8.94 29.64
C ILE A 570 11.83 9.00 29.78
N ALA A 571 12.54 8.99 28.66
CA ALA A 571 13.98 9.23 28.60
C ALA A 571 14.26 10.62 28.05
N LEU A 572 15.18 11.35 28.68
CA LEU A 572 15.68 12.65 28.22
C LEU A 572 17.20 12.66 28.22
N THR A 573 17.79 13.27 27.20
CA THR A 573 19.23 13.45 27.12
C THR A 573 19.59 14.75 26.41
N GLU A 574 20.81 15.22 26.61
CA GLU A 574 21.37 16.34 25.86
C GLU A 574 22.44 15.83 24.89
N CYS A 575 22.44 16.34 23.65
CA CYS A 575 23.46 16.10 22.63
C CYS A 575 23.63 14.63 22.15
N ALA A 576 22.58 13.81 22.29
CA ALA A 576 22.54 12.45 21.74
C ALA A 576 21.13 12.06 21.31
N ALA A 577 21.01 11.21 20.29
CA ALA A 577 19.73 10.58 19.95
C ALA A 577 19.34 9.59 21.05
N VAL A 578 18.10 9.68 21.56
CA VAL A 578 17.58 8.77 22.59
C VAL A 578 16.32 8.03 22.16
N GLY A 579 16.21 6.77 22.56
CA GLY A 579 15.01 5.96 22.45
C GLY A 579 14.85 5.06 23.67
N VAL A 580 13.61 4.85 24.11
CA VAL A 580 13.27 3.96 25.21
C VAL A 580 12.14 3.04 24.79
N ASP A 581 12.15 1.81 25.31
CA ASP A 581 11.04 0.89 25.18
C ASP A 581 10.78 0.13 26.48
N ILE A 582 9.54 -0.33 26.66
CA ILE A 582 9.09 -1.08 27.84
C ILE A 582 8.12 -2.18 27.42
N GLU A 583 8.34 -3.40 27.89
CA GLU A 583 7.42 -4.53 27.69
C GLU A 583 7.19 -5.30 28.99
N LEU A 584 5.92 -5.58 29.30
CA LEU A 584 5.56 -6.35 30.48
C LEU A 584 6.11 -7.78 30.39
N LEU A 585 6.65 -8.27 31.51
CA LEU A 585 7.03 -9.67 31.64
C LEU A 585 5.76 -10.52 31.68
N ARG A 586 5.38 -11.06 30.52
CA ARG A 586 4.20 -11.90 30.34
C ARG A 586 4.51 -13.03 29.37
N PRO A 587 3.76 -14.14 29.41
CA PRO A 587 3.86 -15.18 28.39
C PRO A 587 3.63 -14.58 27.00
N VAL A 588 4.53 -14.90 26.07
CA VAL A 588 4.42 -14.51 24.66
C VAL A 588 3.98 -15.73 23.86
N PRO A 589 2.81 -15.72 23.23
CA PRO A 589 2.37 -16.81 22.37
C PRO A 589 3.30 -16.94 21.17
N ASP A 590 3.81 -18.15 20.90
CA ASP A 590 4.63 -18.47 19.73
C ASP A 590 5.86 -17.54 19.53
N VAL A 591 6.72 -17.50 20.55
CA VAL A 591 8.01 -16.77 20.54
C VAL A 591 8.84 -17.13 19.31
N GLU A 592 8.84 -18.39 18.88
CA GLU A 592 9.64 -18.87 17.76
C GLU A 592 9.23 -18.23 16.43
N SER A 593 7.93 -18.15 16.14
CA SER A 593 7.45 -17.49 14.92
C SER A 593 7.70 -15.98 14.94
N LEU A 594 7.57 -15.33 16.10
CA LEU A 594 7.86 -13.90 16.22
C LEU A 594 9.37 -13.63 16.06
N ALA A 595 10.23 -14.48 16.64
CA ALA A 595 11.67 -14.38 16.49
C ALA A 595 12.11 -14.47 15.03
N ARG A 596 11.50 -15.33 14.21
CA ARG A 596 11.77 -15.42 12.76
C ARG A 596 11.53 -14.12 11.98
N LEU A 597 10.66 -13.24 12.47
CA LEU A 597 10.33 -11.98 11.80
C LEU A 597 11.23 -10.81 12.23
N VAL A 598 11.86 -10.91 13.41
CA VAL A 598 12.50 -9.78 14.09
C VAL A 598 13.98 -10.01 14.36
N PHE A 599 14.39 -11.27 14.52
CA PHE A 599 15.74 -11.64 14.92
C PHE A 599 16.53 -12.26 13.77
N SER A 600 17.81 -11.92 13.73
CA SER A 600 18.82 -12.54 12.87
C SER A 600 19.05 -14.00 13.24
N ASP A 601 19.73 -14.75 12.39
CA ASP A 601 20.11 -16.14 12.66
C ASP A 601 20.96 -16.28 13.93
N ALA A 602 21.82 -15.29 14.21
CA ALA A 602 22.66 -15.27 15.41
C ALA A 602 21.81 -15.11 16.68
N GLU A 603 20.88 -14.17 16.68
CA GLU A 603 19.96 -13.94 17.80
C GLU A 603 19.01 -15.13 18.00
N ARG A 604 18.54 -15.76 16.92
CA ARG A 604 17.70 -16.96 17.04
C ARG A 604 18.44 -18.12 17.70
N ARG A 605 19.73 -18.32 17.38
CA ARG A 605 20.57 -19.30 18.09
C ARG A 605 20.77 -18.94 19.56
N GLU A 606 21.00 -17.66 19.88
CA GLU A 606 21.09 -17.21 21.27
C GLU A 606 19.78 -17.45 22.03
N LEU A 607 18.64 -17.23 21.37
CA LEU A 607 17.31 -17.46 21.91
C LEU A 607 17.02 -18.95 22.18
N GLU A 608 17.43 -19.83 21.27
CA GLU A 608 17.32 -21.29 21.41
C GLU A 608 18.15 -21.82 22.59
N LEU A 609 19.28 -21.18 22.88
CA LEU A 609 20.17 -21.53 23.99
C LEU A 609 19.81 -20.82 25.31
N ALA A 610 18.84 -19.90 25.29
CA ALA A 610 18.47 -19.12 26.46
C ALA A 610 17.75 -19.98 27.51
N ARG A 611 18.11 -19.80 28.78
CA ARG A 611 17.43 -20.47 29.92
C ARG A 611 15.95 -20.08 30.03
N ASP A 612 15.63 -18.84 29.67
CA ASP A 612 14.28 -18.31 29.59
C ASP A 612 14.06 -17.64 28.22
N PRO A 613 13.55 -18.38 27.24
CA PRO A 613 13.34 -17.85 25.88
C PRO A 613 12.34 -16.69 25.84
N VAL A 614 11.35 -16.64 26.74
CA VAL A 614 10.35 -15.55 26.74
C VAL A 614 11.02 -14.26 27.21
N SER A 615 11.76 -14.30 28.31
CA SER A 615 12.48 -13.14 28.80
C SER A 615 13.59 -12.69 27.83
N ALA A 616 14.34 -13.63 27.24
CA ALA A 616 15.35 -13.32 26.22
C ALA A 616 14.73 -12.68 24.96
N PHE A 617 13.58 -13.17 24.51
CA PHE A 617 12.83 -12.56 23.41
C PHE A 617 12.38 -11.14 23.76
N LEU A 618 11.76 -10.95 24.93
CA LEU A 618 11.30 -9.63 25.37
C LEU A 618 12.46 -8.64 25.53
N ASN A 619 13.61 -9.08 26.06
CA ASN A 619 14.82 -8.26 26.10
C ASN A 619 15.26 -7.84 24.70
N GLY A 620 15.41 -8.79 23.77
CA GLY A 620 15.81 -8.49 22.39
C GLY A 620 14.85 -7.54 21.68
N TRP A 621 13.54 -7.79 21.80
CA TRP A 621 12.50 -6.93 21.26
C TRP A 621 12.62 -5.50 21.79
N THR A 622 12.63 -5.35 23.11
CA THR A 622 12.67 -4.05 23.78
C THR A 622 13.95 -3.28 23.44
N ARG A 623 15.09 -3.98 23.36
CA ARG A 623 16.39 -3.42 22.96
C ARG A 623 16.37 -2.91 21.52
N LYS A 624 15.82 -3.68 20.58
CA LYS A 624 15.68 -3.27 19.17
C LYS A 624 14.73 -2.08 19.02
N GLU A 625 13.56 -2.13 19.64
CA GLU A 625 12.59 -1.04 19.61
C GLU A 625 13.17 0.25 20.20
N ALA A 626 13.91 0.18 21.32
CA ALA A 626 14.60 1.34 21.88
C ALA A 626 15.59 1.96 20.88
N TYR A 627 16.40 1.16 20.20
CA TYR A 627 17.34 1.62 19.16
C TYR A 627 16.61 2.22 17.94
N VAL A 628 15.57 1.54 17.45
CA VAL A 628 14.77 2.00 16.31
C VAL A 628 14.03 3.32 16.63
N LYS A 629 13.55 3.47 17.87
CA LYS A 629 12.96 4.71 18.38
C LYS A 629 13.98 5.82 18.54
N ALA A 630 15.23 5.51 18.90
CA ALA A 630 16.30 6.50 18.93
C ALA A 630 16.55 7.09 17.54
N LEU A 631 16.58 6.24 16.51
CA LEU A 631 16.74 6.64 15.11
C LEU A 631 15.50 7.26 14.48
N GLY A 632 14.32 7.04 15.06
CA GLY A 632 13.06 7.49 14.48
C GLY A 632 12.69 6.74 13.19
N LEU A 633 13.19 5.52 12.97
CA LEU A 633 12.90 4.70 11.79
C LEU A 633 11.52 4.02 11.88
N GLY A 634 11.02 3.74 13.09
CA GLY A 634 9.79 2.97 13.26
C GLY A 634 9.86 1.59 12.58
N LEU A 635 8.71 1.05 12.17
CA LEU A 635 8.60 -0.31 11.60
C LEU A 635 9.29 -0.52 10.24
N THR A 636 9.92 0.51 9.65
CA THR A 636 10.74 0.34 8.43
C THR A 636 12.18 -0.06 8.72
N ALA A 637 12.57 -0.15 9.99
CA ALA A 637 13.90 -0.58 10.35
C ALA A 637 14.15 -2.03 9.87
N PRO A 638 15.33 -2.34 9.33
CA PRO A 638 15.70 -3.70 8.95
C PRO A 638 15.98 -4.51 10.23
N LEU A 639 14.92 -4.95 10.92
CA LEU A 639 15.01 -5.55 12.25
C LEU A 639 15.96 -6.77 12.28
N THR A 640 16.03 -7.54 11.21
CA THR A 640 16.94 -8.71 11.09
C THR A 640 18.41 -8.33 10.84
N GLU A 641 18.70 -7.11 10.37
CA GLU A 641 20.07 -6.61 10.18
C GLU A 641 20.62 -5.87 11.41
N ILE A 642 19.71 -5.35 12.24
CA ILE A 642 20.02 -4.83 13.57
C ILE A 642 20.20 -6.03 14.49
N ILE A 643 21.37 -6.18 15.10
CA ILE A 643 21.66 -7.31 15.97
C ILE A 643 21.91 -6.78 17.38
N VAL A 644 21.21 -7.32 18.36
CA VAL A 644 21.38 -7.01 19.79
C VAL A 644 21.66 -8.31 20.56
N SER A 645 22.27 -8.21 21.74
CA SER A 645 22.29 -9.34 22.67
C SER A 645 20.87 -9.63 23.19
N LEU A 646 20.57 -10.88 23.56
CA LEU A 646 19.26 -11.28 24.12
C LEU A 646 19.34 -11.62 25.61
N SER A 647 20.35 -12.40 26.00
CA SER A 647 20.50 -12.97 27.34
C SER A 647 21.64 -12.32 28.12
N GLU A 648 22.67 -11.83 27.43
CA GLU A 648 23.78 -11.12 28.05
C GLU A 648 23.45 -9.65 28.36
N ARG A 649 24.45 -8.93 28.88
CA ARG A 649 24.39 -7.49 29.09
C ARG A 649 23.95 -6.79 27.79
N ALA A 650 23.04 -5.83 27.90
CA ALA A 650 22.55 -5.07 26.76
C ALA A 650 23.68 -4.52 25.89
N ALA A 651 23.71 -4.95 24.64
CA ALA A 651 24.70 -4.55 23.65
C ALA A 651 24.06 -4.47 22.27
N LEU A 652 24.41 -3.43 21.52
CA LEU A 652 24.16 -3.37 20.08
C LEU A 652 25.37 -4.00 19.39
N LEU A 653 25.15 -5.08 18.64
CA LEU A 653 26.18 -5.82 17.92
C LEU A 653 26.25 -5.40 16.45
N SER A 654 25.12 -5.02 15.85
CA SER A 654 25.03 -4.47 14.50
C SER A 654 23.99 -3.35 14.46
N THR A 655 24.33 -2.25 13.78
CA THR A 655 23.44 -1.09 13.57
C THR A 655 22.43 -1.32 12.46
N GLY A 656 22.63 -2.32 11.60
CA GLY A 656 21.87 -2.52 10.35
C GLY A 656 21.97 -1.37 9.35
N LEU A 657 22.91 -0.43 9.55
CA LEU A 657 23.09 0.75 8.71
C LEU A 657 24.53 0.85 8.22
N ARG A 658 24.72 0.97 6.90
CA ARG A 658 26.05 1.13 6.30
C ARG A 658 26.71 2.41 6.80
N GLY A 659 28.00 2.32 7.14
CA GLY A 659 28.80 3.46 7.61
C GLY A 659 28.61 3.82 9.09
N GLN A 660 27.81 3.08 9.85
CA GLN A 660 27.64 3.32 11.29
C GLN A 660 28.22 2.19 12.13
N SER A 661 29.08 2.55 13.08
CA SER A 661 29.63 1.62 14.05
C SER A 661 28.69 1.42 15.24
N ALA A 662 28.44 0.17 15.61
CA ALA A 662 27.71 -0.18 16.83
C ALA A 662 28.43 0.32 18.10
N SER A 663 29.76 0.50 18.05
CA SER A 663 30.53 1.03 19.17
C SER A 663 30.22 2.48 19.53
N ASN A 664 29.56 3.23 18.62
CA ASN A 664 29.09 4.60 18.88
C ASN A 664 27.78 4.64 19.66
N TRP A 665 27.09 3.50 19.77
CA TRP A 665 25.82 3.37 20.45
C TRP A 665 26.00 2.77 21.85
N ARG A 666 25.11 3.13 22.75
CA ARG A 666 24.99 2.52 24.08
C ARG A 666 23.57 2.03 24.26
N LEU A 667 23.46 0.77 24.64
CA LEU A 667 22.20 0.12 24.94
C LEU A 667 22.24 -0.27 26.42
N LEU A 668 21.18 0.04 27.16
CA LEU A 668 21.11 -0.16 28.60
C LEU A 668 19.78 -0.80 28.95
N ASP A 669 19.81 -1.82 29.80
CA ASP A 669 18.59 -2.27 30.48
C ASP A 669 18.39 -1.46 31.76
N VAL A 670 17.15 -1.08 32.04
CA VAL A 670 16.79 -0.28 33.21
C VAL A 670 15.90 -1.10 34.15
N PRO A 671 16.20 -1.17 35.46
CA PRO A 671 15.42 -1.98 36.39
C PRO A 671 13.97 -1.53 36.53
N HIS A 672 13.03 -2.41 36.22
CA HIS A 672 11.60 -2.24 36.44
C HIS A 672 11.00 -3.49 37.10
N PRO A 673 10.08 -3.36 38.08
CA PRO A 673 9.61 -4.49 38.89
C PRO A 673 8.76 -5.52 38.13
N ARG A 674 8.18 -5.15 36.99
CA ARG A 674 7.20 -5.99 36.25
C ARG A 674 7.43 -6.04 34.74
N ALA A 675 8.48 -5.39 34.24
CA ALA A 675 8.69 -5.19 32.80
C ALA A 675 10.18 -5.23 32.49
N VAL A 676 10.50 -5.52 31.24
CA VAL A 676 11.82 -5.24 30.66
C VAL A 676 11.80 -3.82 30.10
N VAL A 677 12.87 -3.06 30.32
CA VAL A 677 13.00 -1.68 29.84
C VAL A 677 14.37 -1.53 29.23
N ALA A 678 14.44 -1.06 27.99
CA ALA A 678 15.70 -0.77 27.32
C ALA A 678 15.78 0.68 26.88
N VAL A 679 16.98 1.26 26.95
CA VAL A 679 17.28 2.61 26.50
C VAL A 679 18.45 2.55 25.54
N ALA A 680 18.32 3.19 24.38
CA ALA A 680 19.38 3.34 23.40
C ALA A 680 19.79 4.81 23.31
N LEU A 681 21.11 5.05 23.33
CA LEU A 681 21.73 6.35 23.07
C LEU A 681 22.75 6.23 21.95
N GLY A 682 22.75 7.20 21.04
CA GLY A 682 23.62 7.22 19.87
C GLY A 682 23.89 8.61 19.34
N PRO A 683 24.82 8.75 18.39
CA PRO A 683 25.01 10.01 17.69
C PRO A 683 23.74 10.41 16.93
N HIS A 684 23.53 11.72 16.76
CA HIS A 684 22.54 12.20 15.80
C HIS A 684 22.97 11.78 14.40
N LEU A 685 22.03 11.28 13.61
CA LEU A 685 22.27 11.11 12.19
C LEU A 685 22.10 12.48 11.54
N GLU A 686 23.20 13.10 11.14
CA GLU A 686 23.13 14.13 10.11
C GLU A 686 22.36 13.53 8.95
N SER A 687 21.39 14.29 8.41
CA SER A 687 20.67 13.86 7.22
C SER A 687 21.70 13.59 6.13
N ALA A 688 22.05 12.32 5.93
CA ALA A 688 22.88 11.92 4.81
C ALA A 688 22.16 12.45 3.57
N ALA A 689 22.75 13.48 2.95
CA ALA A 689 22.35 13.90 1.62
C ALA A 689 22.37 12.63 0.76
N PRO A 690 21.26 12.29 0.08
CA PRO A 690 21.24 11.08 -0.73
C PRO A 690 22.23 11.26 -1.89
N THR A 691 23.36 10.56 -1.82
CA THR A 691 24.24 10.28 -2.97
C THR A 691 23.68 9.13 -3.79
#